data_AF-U1P0F5-F1
#
_entry.id   AF-U1P0F5-F1
#
_cell.length_a   1.000
_cell.length_b   1.000
_cell.length_c   1.000
_cell.angle_alpha   90.00
_cell.angle_beta   90.00
_cell.angle_gamma   90.00
#
_symmetry.space_group_name_H-M   'P 1'
#
loop_
_entity.id
_entity.type
_entity.pdbx_description
1 polymer ?
#
loop_
_entity_poly.entity_id
_entity_poly.type
_entity_poly.pdbx_seq_one_letter_code
_entity_poly.pdbx_strand_id
1 'polypeptide(L)'
;MRWTTETGVWLRGLTAAGGRLFAGTVAGIRAFDTASGDQVWQFETGEPVSPTVADGHLLFGTTAGLRVLGAETGEPVRTVETGGPVASAPVVVDGTAFVTGSATESSGQRAEEPVGRLHAIDAGIDGRSTGSQVLLGAGGHHGEWADQAPTAMFSYEPATPEVGEQVSFDAGATTGDIERYEWDLTGDGGVDTTGQTASRTLDTPGRYRVGLTATDSTGETTRTVRELSPPATRRWRVETGNAVGASATVTDGTAFVGSQSGELYALDTETGETRWRFDTGWPVRRAPAVVGGRVFVGAGVSPVGALSGPIGAVYALDAASGDVLWEASIPAVSSSPTVVNGTVFVGDSNGLVHALSAASGGSLWTAEVGTDSAVRSSPTVVDGTVLIGGQAGVYGLDVVTGDTRWLFETEQTVQTSPTVADGRVIVGQIDGSVSAVAAATGEERWTIDLGPLPVRSSPTVADGRVFIGSNSVGVHALDLDTGERLWTGATDRAVTSSPTVAGDSLYVGGQDGDLHAFGLETGDRLWRVPVGDGASTESAPVTASPTVADGVVVVGSTDGSVSAFDVTPGVYSNGSRVSLGTLGHHGEWRYADQLSGTDTGEEGDDTGRGGATDNGQGGSGPGGDDASGGDGTNDGTNDGTNDGSDDGTGAGGGDGLGPGFGAGSALAGLGGAGYLLWRRRDGEDEPG
;
A
#
# COMPACT_ATOMS: atom_id res chain seq x y z
N MET A 1 -32.30 -13.16 -4.27
CA MET A 1 -32.92 -14.04 -5.29
C MET A 1 -32.37 -13.65 -6.66
N ARG A 2 -31.68 -14.55 -7.37
CA ARG A 2 -31.22 -14.33 -8.76
C ARG A 2 -32.36 -14.75 -9.69
N TRP A 3 -32.91 -13.82 -10.47
CA TRP A 3 -33.87 -14.15 -11.53
C TRP A 3 -33.09 -14.41 -12.82
N THR A 4 -32.98 -15.67 -13.23
CA THR A 4 -32.53 -16.06 -14.58
C THR A 4 -33.76 -16.48 -15.37
N THR A 5 -34.30 -15.60 -16.20
CA THR A 5 -35.38 -15.99 -17.11
C THR A 5 -34.81 -16.75 -18.31
N GLU A 6 -34.76 -18.08 -18.21
CA GLU A 6 -34.80 -18.91 -19.43
C GLU A 6 -36.21 -18.90 -20.07
N THR A 7 -37.22 -18.39 -19.35
CA THR A 7 -38.58 -18.20 -19.86
C THR A 7 -38.96 -16.72 -19.72
N GLY A 8 -38.98 -15.96 -20.82
CA GLY A 8 -39.22 -14.50 -20.86
C GLY A 8 -40.59 -14.05 -20.36
N VAL A 9 -40.82 -14.12 -19.04
CA VAL A 9 -42.02 -13.64 -18.38
C VAL A 9 -41.80 -12.20 -17.90
N TRP A 10 -42.47 -11.24 -18.54
CA TRP A 10 -42.40 -9.84 -18.13
C TRP A 10 -43.18 -9.61 -16.83
N LEU A 11 -42.50 -9.04 -15.83
CA LEU A 11 -43.10 -8.63 -14.55
C LEU A 11 -43.90 -7.33 -14.73
N ARG A 12 -45.08 -7.28 -14.11
CA ARG A 12 -46.01 -6.12 -14.16
C ARG A 12 -46.21 -5.43 -12.83
N GLY A 13 -46.02 -6.16 -11.73
CA GLY A 13 -46.12 -5.62 -10.38
C GLY A 13 -45.56 -6.60 -9.36
N LEU A 14 -45.03 -6.07 -8.27
CA LEU A 14 -44.55 -6.84 -7.13
C LEU A 14 -45.18 -6.27 -5.86
N THR A 15 -45.65 -7.14 -4.98
CA THR A 15 -46.12 -6.79 -3.64
C THR A 15 -45.72 -7.89 -2.67
N ALA A 16 -45.58 -7.58 -1.39
CA ALA A 16 -45.17 -8.56 -0.38
C ALA A 16 -45.97 -8.37 0.91
N ALA A 17 -46.32 -9.47 1.56
CA ALA A 17 -47.02 -9.47 2.84
C ALA A 17 -46.90 -10.84 3.51
N GLY A 18 -46.88 -10.87 4.85
CA GLY A 18 -46.93 -12.11 5.63
C GLY A 18 -45.84 -13.13 5.27
N GLY A 19 -44.61 -12.67 4.99
CA GLY A 19 -43.49 -13.53 4.60
C GLY A 19 -43.54 -14.05 3.15
N ARG A 20 -44.46 -13.56 2.31
CA ARG A 20 -44.57 -13.93 0.89
C ARG A 20 -44.32 -12.75 -0.04
N LEU A 21 -43.75 -13.04 -1.21
CA LEU A 21 -43.59 -12.13 -2.34
C LEU A 21 -44.55 -12.56 -3.46
N PHE A 22 -45.36 -11.63 -3.97
CA PHE A 22 -46.32 -11.85 -5.04
C PHE A 22 -45.87 -11.10 -6.30
N ALA A 23 -45.63 -11.86 -7.37
CA ALA A 23 -45.24 -11.34 -8.67
C ALA A 23 -46.41 -11.41 -9.65
N GLY A 24 -46.92 -10.24 -10.03
CA GLY A 24 -47.82 -10.08 -11.17
C GLY A 24 -47.03 -10.18 -12.48
N THR A 25 -47.51 -11.01 -13.40
CA THR A 25 -46.88 -11.33 -14.68
C THR A 25 -47.88 -11.13 -15.81
N VAL A 26 -47.42 -11.28 -17.06
CA VAL A 26 -48.28 -11.30 -18.25
C VAL A 26 -49.30 -12.45 -18.30
N ALA A 27 -49.15 -13.49 -17.47
CA ALA A 27 -50.00 -14.67 -17.48
C ALA A 27 -50.81 -14.87 -16.18
N GLY A 28 -50.61 -14.00 -15.17
CA GLY A 28 -51.21 -14.14 -13.85
C GLY A 28 -50.21 -13.86 -12.73
N ILE A 29 -50.41 -14.49 -11.57
CA ILE A 29 -49.69 -14.20 -10.33
C ILE A 29 -48.91 -15.42 -9.87
N ARG A 30 -47.70 -15.19 -9.36
CA ARG A 30 -46.91 -16.22 -8.67
C ARG A 30 -46.55 -15.74 -7.26
N ALA A 31 -46.70 -16.60 -6.27
CA ALA A 31 -46.32 -16.33 -4.89
C ALA A 31 -45.07 -17.11 -4.51
N PHE A 32 -44.18 -16.48 -3.76
CA PHE A 32 -42.92 -17.04 -3.31
C PHE A 32 -42.76 -16.85 -1.81
N ASP A 33 -42.17 -17.84 -1.14
CA ASP A 33 -41.72 -17.69 0.25
C ASP A 33 -40.50 -16.77 0.28
N THR A 34 -40.50 -15.75 1.14
CA THR A 34 -39.41 -14.76 1.16
C THR A 34 -38.14 -15.27 1.85
N ALA A 35 -38.25 -16.29 2.71
CA ALA A 35 -37.11 -16.85 3.42
C ALA A 35 -36.38 -17.89 2.56
N SER A 36 -37.10 -18.78 1.88
CA SER A 36 -36.51 -19.82 1.02
C SER A 36 -36.36 -19.39 -0.44
N GLY A 37 -37.21 -18.49 -0.93
CA GLY A 37 -37.30 -18.10 -2.33
C GLY A 37 -38.11 -19.08 -3.20
N ASP A 38 -38.69 -20.12 -2.60
CA ASP A 38 -39.46 -21.14 -3.34
C ASP A 38 -40.83 -20.62 -3.78
N GLN A 39 -41.29 -21.04 -4.96
CA GLN A 39 -42.64 -20.75 -5.41
C GLN A 39 -43.65 -21.58 -4.60
N VAL A 40 -44.58 -20.90 -3.93
CA VAL A 40 -45.59 -21.52 -3.06
C VAL A 40 -46.86 -21.87 -3.85
N TRP A 41 -47.34 -20.93 -4.69
CA TRP A 41 -48.49 -21.15 -5.56
C TRP A 41 -48.46 -20.23 -6.79
N GLN A 42 -49.31 -20.54 -7.77
CA GLN A 42 -49.55 -19.68 -8.93
C GLN A 42 -51.05 -19.59 -9.25
N PHE A 43 -51.47 -18.45 -9.81
CA PHE A 43 -52.82 -18.20 -10.27
C PHE A 43 -52.78 -17.65 -11.69
N GLU A 44 -53.34 -18.38 -12.65
CA GLU A 44 -53.31 -18.00 -14.06
C GLU A 44 -54.54 -17.18 -14.44
N THR A 45 -54.30 -16.05 -15.09
CA THR A 45 -55.34 -15.15 -15.62
C THR A 45 -55.35 -15.14 -17.14
N GLY A 46 -54.24 -15.54 -17.78
CA GLY A 46 -54.05 -15.42 -19.23
C GLY A 46 -53.88 -13.98 -19.72
N GLU A 47 -53.77 -13.02 -18.80
CA GLU A 47 -53.63 -11.59 -19.07
C GLU A 47 -52.72 -10.90 -18.03
N PRO A 48 -52.13 -9.74 -18.35
CA PRO A 48 -51.22 -9.06 -17.44
C PRO A 48 -51.95 -8.48 -16.23
N VAL A 49 -51.42 -8.73 -15.03
CA VAL A 49 -52.03 -8.25 -13.78
C VAL A 49 -51.01 -7.61 -12.84
N SER A 50 -51.48 -6.61 -12.08
CA SER A 50 -50.70 -5.90 -11.06
C SER A 50 -51.43 -6.02 -9.71
N PRO A 51 -50.94 -6.87 -8.79
CA PRO A 51 -51.63 -7.13 -7.53
C PRO A 51 -51.29 -6.15 -6.41
N THR A 52 -52.18 -6.05 -5.43
CA THR A 52 -52.02 -5.33 -4.17
C THR A 52 -52.53 -6.21 -3.02
N VAL A 53 -51.83 -6.20 -1.88
CA VAL A 53 -52.29 -6.92 -0.68
C VAL A 53 -53.05 -5.97 0.25
N ALA A 54 -54.20 -6.41 0.73
CA ALA A 54 -54.93 -5.78 1.83
C ALA A 54 -55.56 -6.86 2.72
N ASP A 55 -55.29 -6.79 4.02
CA ASP A 55 -55.85 -7.68 5.06
C ASP A 55 -55.84 -9.18 4.71
N GLY A 56 -54.66 -9.71 4.37
CA GLY A 56 -54.51 -11.13 4.02
C GLY A 56 -55.10 -11.54 2.67
N HIS A 57 -55.59 -10.59 1.87
CA HIS A 57 -56.14 -10.82 0.54
C HIS A 57 -55.30 -10.14 -0.54
N LEU A 58 -55.25 -10.75 -1.73
CA LEU A 58 -54.60 -10.22 -2.91
C LEU A 58 -55.65 -9.73 -3.91
N LEU A 59 -55.61 -8.42 -4.22
CA LEU A 59 -56.54 -7.77 -5.14
C LEU A 59 -55.83 -7.38 -6.43
N PHE A 60 -56.44 -7.64 -7.58
CA PHE A 60 -55.92 -7.23 -8.88
C PHE A 60 -57.04 -7.05 -9.92
N GLY A 61 -56.79 -6.16 -10.88
CA GLY A 61 -57.69 -5.95 -12.01
C GLY A 61 -57.52 -6.99 -13.11
N THR A 62 -58.62 -7.32 -13.78
CA THR A 62 -58.68 -8.12 -15.00
C THR A 62 -59.61 -7.47 -16.03
N THR A 63 -59.65 -8.00 -17.25
CA THR A 63 -60.65 -7.59 -18.25
C THR A 63 -62.09 -7.85 -17.79
N ALA A 64 -62.28 -8.82 -16.90
CA ALA A 64 -63.57 -9.18 -16.30
C ALA A 64 -63.84 -8.49 -14.94
N GLY A 65 -63.02 -7.52 -14.53
CA GLY A 65 -63.20 -6.71 -13.33
C GLY A 65 -62.20 -6.97 -12.21
N LEU A 66 -62.55 -6.65 -10.97
CA LEU A 66 -61.66 -6.80 -9.82
C LEU A 66 -61.71 -8.24 -9.29
N ARG A 67 -60.56 -8.87 -9.08
CA ARG A 67 -60.42 -10.20 -8.48
C ARG A 67 -59.77 -10.09 -7.10
N VAL A 68 -60.21 -10.96 -6.19
CA VAL A 68 -59.70 -11.08 -4.83
C VAL A 68 -59.36 -12.55 -4.57
N LEU A 69 -58.11 -12.83 -4.21
CA LEU A 69 -57.63 -14.14 -3.78
C LEU A 69 -57.21 -14.10 -2.31
N GLY A 70 -57.18 -15.25 -1.63
CA GLY A 70 -56.47 -15.37 -0.36
C GLY A 70 -54.96 -15.24 -0.59
N ALA A 71 -54.28 -14.32 0.09
CA ALA A 71 -52.84 -14.11 -0.11
C ALA A 71 -52.01 -15.33 0.31
N GLU A 72 -52.52 -16.14 1.24
CA GLU A 72 -51.84 -17.35 1.68
C GLU A 72 -52.03 -18.53 0.74
N THR A 73 -53.26 -18.71 0.23
CA THR A 73 -53.68 -19.93 -0.48
C THR A 73 -53.69 -19.78 -2.00
N GLY A 74 -53.79 -18.54 -2.51
CA GLY A 74 -54.03 -18.27 -3.93
C GLY A 74 -55.44 -18.63 -4.39
N GLU A 75 -56.33 -19.05 -3.49
CA GLU A 75 -57.70 -19.45 -3.83
C GLU A 75 -58.61 -18.24 -4.07
N PRO A 76 -59.50 -18.29 -5.08
CA PRO A 76 -60.48 -17.23 -5.31
C PRO A 76 -61.41 -17.00 -4.13
N VAL A 77 -61.40 -15.78 -3.61
CA VAL A 77 -62.30 -15.34 -2.53
C VAL A 77 -63.50 -14.60 -3.13
N ARG A 78 -63.25 -13.67 -4.06
CA ARG A 78 -64.31 -12.86 -4.66
C ARG A 78 -63.94 -12.36 -6.05
N THR A 79 -64.97 -12.13 -6.84
CA THR A 79 -64.91 -11.37 -8.10
C THR A 79 -65.93 -10.24 -8.03
N VAL A 80 -65.51 -9.03 -8.38
CA VAL A 80 -66.40 -7.87 -8.52
C VAL A 80 -66.41 -7.41 -9.97
N GLU A 81 -67.58 -7.51 -10.61
CA GLU A 81 -67.76 -7.05 -11.98
C GLU A 81 -67.81 -5.52 -12.03
N THR A 82 -66.96 -4.92 -12.86
CA THR A 82 -66.79 -3.46 -12.96
C THR A 82 -67.39 -2.87 -14.23
N GLY A 83 -68.00 -3.69 -15.08
CA GLY A 83 -68.57 -3.27 -16.38
C GLY A 83 -67.53 -2.95 -17.46
N GLY A 84 -66.24 -3.17 -17.20
CA GLY A 84 -65.12 -2.93 -18.11
C GLY A 84 -63.77 -3.27 -17.47
N PRO A 85 -62.67 -3.32 -18.26
CA PRO A 85 -61.37 -3.77 -17.78
C PRO A 85 -60.80 -2.85 -16.70
N VAL A 86 -60.25 -3.45 -15.64
CA VAL A 86 -59.50 -2.74 -14.59
C VAL A 86 -58.02 -2.82 -14.93
N ALA A 87 -57.44 -1.67 -15.31
CA ALA A 87 -56.07 -1.62 -15.84
C ALA A 87 -55.02 -1.24 -14.79
N SER A 88 -55.43 -0.82 -13.59
CA SER A 88 -54.52 -0.41 -12.51
C SER A 88 -54.44 -1.43 -11.38
N ALA A 89 -53.34 -1.38 -10.64
CA ALA A 89 -53.29 -1.97 -9.30
C ALA A 89 -54.36 -1.30 -8.41
N PRO A 90 -55.19 -2.06 -7.67
CA PRO A 90 -56.18 -1.49 -6.76
C PRO A 90 -55.53 -0.81 -5.56
N VAL A 91 -56.02 0.38 -5.18
CA VAL A 91 -55.66 1.01 -3.90
C VAL A 91 -56.79 0.75 -2.93
N VAL A 92 -56.53 0.12 -1.78
CA VAL A 92 -57.60 -0.22 -0.82
C VAL A 92 -57.52 0.70 0.39
N VAL A 93 -58.60 1.41 0.69
CA VAL A 93 -58.73 2.27 1.87
C VAL A 93 -60.01 1.89 2.61
N ASP A 94 -59.87 1.47 3.86
CA ASP A 94 -60.97 1.11 4.77
C ASP A 94 -62.01 0.19 4.09
N GLY A 95 -61.51 -0.85 3.43
CA GLY A 95 -62.30 -1.87 2.73
C GLY A 95 -62.82 -1.50 1.34
N THR A 96 -62.59 -0.26 0.91
CA THR A 96 -62.96 0.21 -0.42
C THR A 96 -61.77 0.17 -1.36
N ALA A 97 -61.88 -0.58 -2.46
CA ALA A 97 -60.90 -0.61 -3.53
C ALA A 97 -61.15 0.51 -4.56
N PHE A 98 -60.16 1.36 -4.75
CA PHE A 98 -60.11 2.40 -5.77
C PHE A 98 -59.31 1.91 -6.97
N VAL A 99 -59.93 1.95 -8.14
CA VAL A 99 -59.32 1.48 -9.40
C VAL A 99 -59.59 2.45 -10.54
N THR A 100 -58.68 2.52 -11.50
CA THR A 100 -58.93 3.21 -12.78
C THR A 100 -59.33 2.18 -13.83
N GLY A 101 -60.48 2.40 -14.48
CA GLY A 101 -60.89 1.61 -15.65
C GLY A 101 -60.34 2.21 -16.95
N SER A 102 -60.08 1.38 -17.96
CA SER A 102 -59.92 1.85 -19.34
C SER A 102 -61.21 1.59 -20.11
N ALA A 103 -61.88 2.63 -20.60
CA ALA A 103 -62.88 2.44 -21.65
C ALA A 103 -62.15 2.10 -22.95
N THR A 104 -62.04 0.82 -23.30
CA THR A 104 -61.73 0.42 -24.68
C THR A 104 -63.03 0.00 -25.34
N GLU A 105 -63.64 0.90 -26.12
CA GLU A 105 -64.59 0.49 -27.15
C GLU A 105 -63.85 -0.33 -28.21
N SER A 106 -64.42 -1.50 -28.52
CA SER A 106 -64.01 -2.37 -29.60
C SER A 106 -64.41 -1.77 -30.96
N SER A 107 -63.67 -0.82 -31.50
CA SER A 107 -63.60 -0.54 -32.96
C SER A 107 -62.58 0.57 -33.23
N GLY A 108 -61.71 0.37 -34.21
CA GLY A 108 -60.54 1.23 -34.52
C GLY A 108 -60.86 2.65 -34.99
N GLN A 109 -61.42 3.50 -34.13
CA GLN A 109 -61.41 4.96 -34.25
C GLN A 109 -60.80 5.55 -32.97
N ARG A 110 -59.85 6.49 -33.13
CA ARG A 110 -59.28 7.27 -32.03
C ARG A 110 -60.41 8.04 -31.36
N ALA A 111 -60.70 7.72 -30.09
CA ALA A 111 -61.46 8.60 -29.23
C ALA A 111 -60.58 9.81 -28.87
N GLU A 112 -61.04 11.00 -29.24
CA GLU A 112 -60.56 12.24 -28.64
C GLU A 112 -61.15 12.30 -27.21
N GLU A 113 -60.28 12.37 -26.20
CA GLU A 113 -60.51 12.37 -24.73
C GLU A 113 -60.37 11.01 -24.01
N PRO A 114 -59.29 10.77 -23.23
CA PRO A 114 -59.21 9.62 -22.33
C PRO A 114 -59.92 9.95 -21.00
N VAL A 115 -61.20 9.62 -20.88
CA VAL A 115 -61.91 9.71 -19.59
C VAL A 115 -61.61 8.46 -18.77
N GLY A 116 -60.46 8.43 -18.09
CA GLY A 116 -60.19 7.45 -17.03
C GLY A 116 -61.11 7.75 -15.85
N ARG A 117 -62.23 7.04 -15.71
CA ARG A 117 -63.10 7.17 -14.54
C ARG A 117 -62.45 6.43 -13.35
N LEU A 118 -62.34 7.12 -12.23
CA LEU A 118 -61.99 6.52 -10.94
C LEU A 118 -63.23 5.82 -10.39
N HIS A 119 -63.13 4.52 -10.12
CA HIS A 119 -64.20 3.73 -9.52
C HIS A 119 -63.85 3.43 -8.07
N ALA A 120 -64.77 3.74 -7.16
CA ALA A 120 -64.74 3.25 -5.78
C ALA A 120 -65.62 2.00 -5.70
N ILE A 121 -65.01 0.87 -5.37
CA ILE A 121 -65.65 -0.44 -5.34
C ILE A 121 -65.53 -0.96 -3.92
N ASP A 122 -66.67 -1.27 -3.29
CA ASP A 122 -66.67 -2.00 -2.03
C ASP A 122 -66.09 -3.41 -2.25
N ALA A 123 -64.87 -3.64 -1.76
CA ALA A 123 -64.18 -4.90 -1.91
C ALA A 123 -64.72 -5.97 -0.94
N GLY A 124 -65.52 -5.58 0.06
CA GLY A 124 -66.12 -6.46 1.07
C GLY A 124 -65.10 -7.13 1.98
N ILE A 125 -63.97 -6.44 2.21
CA ILE A 125 -62.92 -6.82 3.16
C ILE A 125 -62.71 -5.62 4.09
N ASP A 126 -62.40 -5.82 5.37
CA ASP A 126 -61.99 -4.73 6.24
C ASP A 126 -60.46 -4.54 6.08
N GLY A 127 -59.96 -3.33 5.78
CA GLY A 127 -58.50 -3.12 5.73
C GLY A 127 -57.99 -2.04 4.76
N ARG A 128 -56.66 -1.81 4.79
CA ARG A 128 -55.94 -0.87 3.91
C ARG A 128 -54.87 -1.60 3.12
N SER A 129 -54.55 -1.14 1.91
CA SER A 129 -53.46 -1.72 1.11
C SER A 129 -52.13 -1.55 1.83
N THR A 130 -51.45 -2.65 2.13
CA THR A 130 -50.08 -2.65 2.66
C THR A 130 -49.10 -2.84 1.51
N GLY A 131 -48.14 -1.92 1.36
CA GLY A 131 -47.08 -2.01 0.35
C GLY A 131 -47.34 -1.35 -1.00
N SER A 132 -48.45 -0.62 -1.19
CA SER A 132 -48.63 0.27 -2.35
C SER A 132 -47.97 1.62 -2.07
N GLN A 133 -46.76 1.84 -2.59
CA GLN A 133 -46.03 3.12 -2.77
C GLN A 133 -46.32 4.31 -1.82
N VAL A 134 -46.60 4.09 -0.54
CA VAL A 134 -46.62 5.13 0.50
C VAL A 134 -45.55 4.79 1.55
N LEU A 135 -44.33 4.59 1.07
CA LEU A 135 -43.12 4.62 1.91
C LEU A 135 -42.11 5.69 1.44
N LEU A 136 -42.46 6.48 0.41
CA LEU A 136 -41.69 7.64 -0.03
C LEU A 136 -42.64 8.79 -0.41
N GLY A 137 -43.04 9.58 0.59
CA GLY A 137 -43.15 11.04 0.48
C GLY A 137 -43.94 11.70 -0.67
N ALA A 138 -45.06 11.16 -1.15
CA ALA A 138 -45.97 11.92 -2.01
C ALA A 138 -47.45 11.56 -1.78
N GLY A 139 -48.19 12.44 -1.10
CA GLY A 139 -49.65 12.48 -1.15
C GLY A 139 -50.39 12.39 0.20
N GLY A 140 -50.42 13.52 0.93
CA GLY A 140 -51.47 13.98 1.86
C GLY A 140 -52.16 12.98 2.82
N HIS A 141 -51.80 13.03 4.10
CA HIS A 141 -52.65 12.57 5.20
C HIS A 141 -52.64 13.57 6.37
N HIS A 142 -53.82 13.79 6.96
CA HIS A 142 -54.05 14.57 8.18
C HIS A 142 -54.07 13.61 9.38
N GLY A 143 -53.07 13.73 10.25
CA GLY A 143 -52.94 13.06 11.54
C GLY A 143 -51.50 13.25 12.06
N GLU A 144 -51.34 13.64 13.32
CA GLU A 144 -50.03 13.89 13.94
C GLU A 144 -49.06 12.74 13.63
N TRP A 145 -47.91 13.08 13.06
CA TRP A 145 -46.91 12.12 12.65
C TRP A 145 -46.53 11.24 13.84
N ALA A 146 -46.45 9.92 13.61
CA ALA A 146 -45.46 9.18 14.37
C ALA A 146 -44.12 9.82 14.01
N ASP A 147 -43.50 10.51 14.97
CA ASP A 147 -42.19 11.13 14.81
C ASP A 147 -41.27 10.15 14.07
N GLN A 148 -40.85 10.53 12.86
CA GLN A 148 -39.89 9.72 12.15
C GLN A 148 -38.54 9.97 12.80
N ALA A 149 -38.08 8.98 13.55
CA ALA A 149 -36.73 8.97 14.12
C ALA A 149 -35.71 9.45 13.07
N PRO A 150 -34.80 10.36 13.44
CA PRO A 150 -33.95 11.02 12.48
C PRO A 150 -32.98 10.02 11.82
N THR A 151 -32.63 10.24 10.56
CA THR A 151 -31.58 9.48 9.84
C THR A 151 -30.55 10.42 9.23
N ALA A 152 -29.36 10.51 9.83
CA ALA A 152 -28.30 11.41 9.40
C ALA A 152 -27.66 10.94 8.09
N MET A 153 -27.63 11.83 7.11
CA MET A 153 -26.97 11.65 5.82
C MET A 153 -26.42 12.97 5.33
N PHE A 154 -25.21 12.94 4.76
CA PHE A 154 -24.64 14.09 4.10
C PHE A 154 -23.84 13.71 2.86
N SER A 155 -23.71 14.67 1.94
CA SER A 155 -22.80 14.68 0.81
C SER A 155 -21.67 15.69 1.04
N TYR A 156 -20.61 15.59 0.26
CA TYR A 156 -19.54 16.56 0.27
C TYR A 156 -19.02 16.85 -1.14
N GLU A 157 -18.51 18.05 -1.36
CA GLU A 157 -17.91 18.49 -2.61
C GLU A 157 -16.57 19.21 -2.37
N PRO A 158 -15.55 18.98 -3.22
CA PRO A 158 -15.55 18.05 -4.34
C PRO A 158 -15.49 16.57 -3.90
N ALA A 159 -15.89 15.66 -4.79
CA ALA A 159 -15.91 14.22 -4.51
C ALA A 159 -14.50 13.62 -4.29
N THR A 160 -13.48 14.23 -4.89
CA THR A 160 -12.05 13.87 -4.77
C THR A 160 -11.27 15.09 -4.31
N PRO A 161 -11.31 15.42 -3.00
CA PRO A 161 -10.68 16.63 -2.49
C PRO A 161 -9.16 16.54 -2.54
N GLU A 162 -8.53 17.67 -2.85
CA GLU A 162 -7.08 17.83 -2.81
C GLU A 162 -6.62 18.52 -1.51
N VAL A 163 -5.33 18.37 -1.19
CA VAL A 163 -4.74 19.07 -0.04
C VAL A 163 -4.79 20.58 -0.25
N GLY A 164 -5.19 21.31 0.78
CA GLY A 164 -5.37 22.77 0.75
C GLY A 164 -6.69 23.24 0.13
N GLU A 165 -7.52 22.33 -0.39
CA GLU A 165 -8.83 22.64 -0.92
C GLU A 165 -9.89 22.70 0.19
N GLN A 166 -10.85 23.63 0.06
CA GLN A 166 -12.00 23.69 0.96
C GLN A 166 -13.07 22.70 0.50
N VAL A 167 -13.43 21.78 1.39
CA VAL A 167 -14.51 20.82 1.21
C VAL A 167 -15.78 21.35 1.87
N SER A 168 -16.88 21.35 1.13
CA SER A 168 -18.22 21.69 1.64
C SER A 168 -18.99 20.40 1.96
N PHE A 169 -19.69 20.38 3.09
CA PHE A 169 -20.54 19.29 3.56
C PHE A 169 -21.99 19.76 3.62
N ASP A 170 -22.92 18.95 3.11
CA ASP A 170 -24.34 19.27 3.04
C ASP A 170 -25.20 18.13 3.61
N ALA A 171 -25.89 18.40 4.72
CA ALA A 171 -26.80 17.48 5.40
C ALA A 171 -28.21 17.44 4.79
N GLY A 172 -28.45 18.05 3.62
CA GLY A 172 -29.75 18.12 2.96
C GLY A 172 -30.41 16.77 2.65
N ALA A 173 -29.64 15.68 2.67
CA ALA A 173 -30.15 14.31 2.53
C ALA A 173 -30.62 13.69 3.86
N THR A 174 -30.40 14.34 5.01
CA THR A 174 -30.87 13.87 6.32
C THR A 174 -32.40 13.93 6.38
N THR A 175 -33.02 12.88 6.93
CA THR A 175 -34.48 12.78 7.08
C THR A 175 -34.92 12.78 8.55
N GLY A 176 -36.19 13.11 8.80
CA GLY A 176 -36.76 13.33 10.13
C GLY A 176 -37.03 14.82 10.38
N ASP A 177 -37.76 15.13 11.43
CA ASP A 177 -38.06 16.51 11.84
C ASP A 177 -36.87 17.12 12.59
N ILE A 178 -35.78 17.36 11.86
CA ILE A 178 -34.50 17.78 12.44
C ILE A 178 -34.58 19.22 12.96
N GLU A 179 -34.28 19.39 14.24
CA GLU A 179 -34.10 20.71 14.86
C GLU A 179 -32.64 21.16 14.85
N ARG A 180 -31.69 20.23 14.91
CA ARG A 180 -30.28 20.56 15.10
C ARG A 180 -29.34 19.63 14.35
N TYR A 181 -28.33 20.23 13.73
CA TYR A 181 -27.21 19.55 13.10
C TYR A 181 -25.92 19.93 13.82
N GLU A 182 -25.13 18.94 14.23
CA GLU A 182 -23.84 19.09 14.90
C GLU A 182 -22.77 18.33 14.10
N TRP A 183 -21.71 19.03 13.72
CA TRP A 183 -20.63 18.49 12.91
C TRP A 183 -19.39 18.27 13.75
N ASP A 184 -18.82 17.07 13.62
CA ASP A 184 -17.49 16.69 14.09
C ASP A 184 -16.58 16.65 12.86
N LEU A 185 -15.95 17.77 12.54
CA LEU A 185 -15.09 17.91 11.36
C LEU A 185 -13.70 17.33 11.60
N THR A 186 -13.26 17.18 12.85
CA THR A 186 -11.93 16.68 13.24
C THR A 186 -11.88 15.19 13.53
N GLY A 187 -13.03 14.56 13.79
CA GLY A 187 -13.14 13.16 14.15
C GLY A 187 -12.76 12.88 15.59
N ASP A 188 -12.63 13.90 16.45
CA ASP A 188 -12.26 13.77 17.86
C ASP A 188 -13.46 13.46 18.77
N GLY A 189 -14.68 13.41 18.20
CA GLY A 189 -15.93 13.16 18.91
C GLY A 189 -16.63 14.42 19.41
N GLY A 190 -15.98 15.59 19.33
CA GLY A 190 -16.50 16.90 19.68
C GLY A 190 -17.36 17.52 18.58
N VAL A 191 -18.06 18.61 18.93
CA VAL A 191 -18.83 19.41 17.96
C VAL A 191 -18.01 20.63 17.59
N ASP A 192 -17.59 20.69 16.33
CA ASP A 192 -16.82 21.79 15.75
C ASP A 192 -17.73 22.92 15.27
N THR A 193 -18.86 22.58 14.64
CA THR A 193 -19.82 23.56 14.12
C THR A 193 -21.24 23.01 14.05
N THR A 194 -22.20 23.88 13.79
CA THR A 194 -23.63 23.55 13.70
C THR A 194 -24.26 24.17 12.47
N GLY A 195 -25.36 23.57 12.00
CA GLY A 195 -26.10 24.04 10.83
C GLY A 195 -26.20 22.96 9.75
N GLN A 196 -27.10 23.15 8.79
CA GLN A 196 -27.34 22.13 7.74
C GLN A 196 -26.12 21.93 6.82
N THR A 197 -25.22 22.92 6.76
CA THR A 197 -23.99 22.85 6.00
C THR A 197 -22.78 23.16 6.88
N ALA A 198 -21.63 22.62 6.50
CA ALA A 198 -20.33 22.90 7.11
C ALA A 198 -19.24 22.93 6.04
N SER A 199 -18.07 23.47 6.35
CA SER A 199 -16.91 23.38 5.45
C SER A 199 -15.62 23.26 6.23
N ARG A 200 -14.62 22.62 5.60
CA ARG A 200 -13.29 22.43 6.16
C ARG A 200 -12.23 22.39 5.06
N THR A 201 -11.08 23.00 5.30
CA THR A 201 -9.88 22.81 4.48
C THR A 201 -9.12 21.57 4.96
N LEU A 202 -8.66 20.73 4.03
CA LEU A 202 -7.86 19.54 4.35
C LEU A 202 -6.37 19.86 4.16
N ASP A 203 -5.68 20.22 5.24
CA ASP A 203 -4.35 20.83 5.17
C ASP A 203 -3.20 19.82 4.93
N THR A 204 -3.44 18.54 5.17
CA THR A 204 -2.47 17.45 4.97
C THR A 204 -3.10 16.27 4.24
N PRO A 205 -2.32 15.45 3.51
CA PRO A 205 -2.84 14.22 2.94
C PRO A 205 -3.05 13.15 4.03
N GLY A 206 -3.95 12.20 3.77
CA GLY A 206 -4.27 11.14 4.72
C GLY A 206 -5.72 11.20 5.19
N ARG A 207 -6.05 10.51 6.29
CA ARG A 207 -7.44 10.23 6.68
C ARG A 207 -8.08 11.39 7.45
N TYR A 208 -9.29 11.78 7.04
CA TYR A 208 -10.17 12.69 7.77
C TYR A 208 -11.52 12.00 8.02
N ARG A 209 -11.95 11.96 9.27
CA ARG A 209 -13.28 11.46 9.65
C ARG A 209 -14.19 12.65 9.93
N VAL A 210 -15.24 12.80 9.15
CA VAL A 210 -16.25 13.84 9.33
C VAL A 210 -17.54 13.20 9.82
N GLY A 211 -17.95 13.56 11.02
CA GLY A 211 -19.19 13.13 11.66
C GLY A 211 -20.29 14.18 11.53
N LEU A 212 -21.51 13.70 11.33
CA LEU A 212 -22.73 14.49 11.45
C LEU A 212 -23.64 13.82 12.47
N THR A 213 -24.06 14.58 13.49
CA THR A 213 -25.12 14.22 14.41
C THR A 213 -26.34 15.08 14.14
N ALA A 214 -27.48 14.47 13.83
CA ALA A 214 -28.76 15.15 13.66
C ALA A 214 -29.67 14.86 14.85
N THR A 215 -30.29 15.90 15.42
CA THR A 215 -31.24 15.82 16.54
C THR A 215 -32.61 16.27 16.08
N ASP A 216 -33.65 15.50 16.36
CA ASP A 216 -35.05 15.88 16.05
C ASP A 216 -35.70 16.74 17.14
N SER A 217 -36.97 17.08 16.95
CA SER A 217 -37.76 17.89 17.89
C SER A 217 -38.11 17.22 19.21
N THR A 218 -37.97 15.89 19.31
CA THR A 218 -38.14 15.15 20.55
C THR A 218 -36.83 15.02 21.35
N GLY A 219 -35.71 15.36 20.73
CA GLY A 219 -34.37 15.19 21.27
C GLY A 219 -33.72 13.85 20.90
N GLU A 220 -34.32 13.04 20.03
CA GLU A 220 -33.67 11.83 19.52
C GLU A 220 -32.53 12.21 18.57
N THR A 221 -31.43 11.44 18.62
CA THR A 221 -30.22 11.72 17.84
C THR A 221 -29.82 10.54 16.98
N THR A 222 -29.28 10.84 15.80
CA THR A 222 -28.67 9.89 14.89
C THR A 222 -27.32 10.42 14.42
N ARG A 223 -26.35 9.53 14.19
CA ARG A 223 -24.99 9.91 13.79
C ARG A 223 -24.54 9.12 12.56
N THR A 224 -23.88 9.81 11.64
CA THR A 224 -23.19 9.21 10.49
C THR A 224 -21.78 9.77 10.38
N VAL A 225 -20.86 8.99 9.81
CA VAL A 225 -19.47 9.40 9.59
C VAL A 225 -19.10 9.10 8.13
N ARG A 226 -18.41 10.04 7.49
CA ARG A 226 -17.72 9.84 6.20
C ARG A 226 -16.23 9.98 6.39
N GLU A 227 -15.49 9.24 5.59
CA GLU A 227 -14.05 9.30 5.55
C GLU A 227 -13.60 9.92 4.24
N LEU A 228 -12.69 10.89 4.32
CA LEU A 228 -12.06 11.54 3.19
C LEU A 228 -10.56 11.31 3.29
N SER A 229 -9.91 11.06 2.15
CA SER A 229 -8.48 10.82 2.11
C SER A 229 -7.81 11.57 0.96
N PRO A 230 -7.58 12.88 1.10
CA PRO A 230 -6.87 13.67 0.10
C PRO A 230 -5.48 13.06 -0.17
N PRO A 231 -5.08 12.96 -1.45
CA PRO A 231 -3.80 12.39 -1.83
C PRO A 231 -2.65 13.36 -1.53
N ALA A 232 -1.44 12.80 -1.43
CA ALA A 232 -0.22 13.58 -1.35
C ALA A 232 -0.03 14.50 -2.58
N THR A 233 0.58 15.68 -2.38
CA THR A 233 0.90 16.62 -3.46
C THR A 233 2.36 16.46 -3.87
N ARG A 234 2.63 16.45 -5.18
CA ARG A 234 4.01 16.38 -5.68
C ARG A 234 4.69 17.73 -5.48
N ARG A 235 5.74 17.77 -4.66
CA ARG A 235 6.55 18.98 -4.40
C ARG A 235 7.47 19.29 -5.57
N TRP A 236 8.25 18.29 -6.00
CA TRP A 236 9.17 18.42 -7.13
C TRP A 236 9.39 17.08 -7.82
N ARG A 237 9.96 17.15 -9.03
CA ARG A 237 10.40 16.02 -9.84
C ARG A 237 11.70 16.38 -10.54
N VAL A 238 12.63 15.43 -10.57
CA VAL A 238 13.93 15.56 -11.24
C VAL A 238 14.12 14.37 -12.16
N GLU A 239 14.52 14.62 -13.39
CA GLU A 239 14.90 13.56 -14.34
C GLU A 239 16.37 13.18 -14.12
N THR A 240 16.64 11.88 -14.05
CA THR A 240 17.99 11.31 -14.07
C THR A 240 18.18 10.59 -15.40
N GLY A 241 19.42 10.45 -15.86
CA GLY A 241 19.71 9.92 -17.20
C GLY A 241 19.25 8.47 -17.45
N ASN A 242 18.83 7.72 -16.43
CA ASN A 242 18.33 6.35 -16.53
C ASN A 242 17.52 5.95 -15.29
N ALA A 243 16.90 4.76 -15.31
CA ALA A 243 16.08 4.21 -14.24
C ALA A 243 16.69 4.34 -12.84
N VAL A 244 15.88 4.84 -11.90
CA VAL A 244 16.20 4.97 -10.47
C VAL A 244 15.54 3.82 -9.72
N GLY A 245 16.28 2.72 -9.58
CA GLY A 245 15.87 1.57 -8.76
C GLY A 245 16.50 1.56 -7.37
N ALA A 246 17.52 2.38 -7.14
CA ALA A 246 18.13 2.56 -5.83
C ALA A 246 17.22 3.41 -4.94
N SER A 247 16.96 2.97 -3.72
CA SER A 247 16.30 3.81 -2.71
C SER A 247 17.17 5.03 -2.39
N ALA A 248 16.55 6.18 -2.18
CA ALA A 248 17.24 7.37 -1.70
C ALA A 248 17.76 7.17 -0.27
N THR A 249 18.79 7.92 0.12
CA THR A 249 19.11 8.15 1.54
C THR A 249 19.02 9.64 1.79
N VAL A 250 18.26 10.05 2.80
CA VAL A 250 17.97 11.46 3.04
C VAL A 250 18.56 11.88 4.39
N THR A 251 19.45 12.87 4.44
CA THR A 251 19.97 13.46 5.70
C THR A 251 20.33 14.92 5.48
N ASP A 252 20.20 15.74 6.51
CA ASP A 252 20.63 17.16 6.50
C ASP A 252 20.09 17.94 5.28
N GLY A 253 18.81 17.71 4.96
CA GLY A 253 18.13 18.32 3.82
C GLY A 253 18.68 17.87 2.44
N THR A 254 19.43 16.78 2.37
CA THR A 254 19.99 16.21 1.13
C THR A 254 19.43 14.82 0.88
N ALA A 255 18.91 14.57 -0.32
CA ALA A 255 18.60 13.23 -0.83
C ALA A 255 19.73 12.72 -1.73
N PHE A 256 20.39 11.64 -1.33
CA PHE A 256 21.41 10.94 -2.11
C PHE A 256 20.76 9.81 -2.91
N VAL A 257 20.85 9.86 -4.24
CA VAL A 257 20.12 8.97 -5.14
C VAL A 257 21.03 8.39 -6.24
N GLY A 258 21.05 7.07 -6.34
CA GLY A 258 21.78 6.36 -7.40
C GLY A 258 20.95 6.15 -8.65
N SER A 259 21.50 6.47 -9.82
CA SER A 259 20.90 6.20 -11.12
C SER A 259 21.63 5.08 -11.85
N GLN A 260 20.89 4.33 -12.68
CA GLN A 260 21.50 3.39 -13.62
C GLN A 260 22.29 4.08 -14.74
N SER A 261 22.28 5.42 -14.84
CA SER A 261 23.17 6.17 -15.74
C SER A 261 24.64 6.05 -15.33
N GLY A 262 24.92 5.66 -14.08
CA GLY A 262 26.25 5.65 -13.48
C GLY A 262 26.50 6.79 -12.50
N GLU A 263 25.53 7.69 -12.35
CA GLU A 263 25.64 8.85 -11.49
C GLU A 263 24.99 8.63 -10.12
N LEU A 264 25.64 9.15 -9.09
CA LEU A 264 25.07 9.43 -7.77
C LEU A 264 24.74 10.93 -7.72
N TYR A 265 23.51 11.26 -7.36
CA TYR A 265 23.01 12.63 -7.23
C TYR A 265 22.86 12.98 -5.75
N ALA A 266 23.28 14.18 -5.35
CA ALA A 266 22.88 14.81 -4.10
C ALA A 266 21.88 15.93 -4.42
N LEU A 267 20.62 15.74 -4.04
CA LEU A 267 19.52 16.65 -4.32
C LEU A 267 19.10 17.37 -3.06
N ASP A 268 18.79 18.65 -3.16
CA ASP A 268 18.10 19.38 -2.10
C ASP A 268 16.71 18.78 -1.88
N THR A 269 16.36 18.42 -0.64
CA THR A 269 15.07 17.76 -0.35
C THR A 269 13.88 18.72 -0.47
N GLU A 270 14.09 20.02 -0.31
CA GLU A 270 13.03 21.02 -0.38
C GLU A 270 12.74 21.40 -1.83
N THR A 271 13.77 21.60 -2.65
CA THR A 271 13.62 22.14 -4.01
C THR A 271 13.81 21.10 -5.12
N GLY A 272 14.50 19.99 -4.83
CA GLY A 272 14.94 19.02 -5.84
C GLY A 272 16.17 19.47 -6.62
N GLU A 273 16.75 20.64 -6.32
CA GLU A 273 17.92 21.13 -7.03
C GLU A 273 19.13 20.23 -6.76
N THR A 274 19.91 19.93 -7.81
CA THR A 274 21.14 19.16 -7.65
C THR A 274 22.21 20.00 -6.96
N ARG A 275 22.61 19.59 -5.75
CA ARG A 275 23.74 20.17 -5.01
C ARG A 275 25.06 19.75 -5.64
N TRP A 276 25.21 18.46 -5.93
CA TRP A 276 26.33 17.89 -6.68
C TRP A 276 25.94 16.55 -7.31
N ARG A 277 26.78 16.07 -8.23
CA ARG A 277 26.69 14.72 -8.81
C ARG A 277 28.08 14.10 -8.95
N PHE A 278 28.14 12.78 -8.84
CA PHE A 278 29.37 12.01 -8.97
C PHE A 278 29.18 10.87 -9.97
N ASP A 279 30.07 10.77 -10.96
CA ASP A 279 30.09 9.67 -11.93
C ASP A 279 30.92 8.51 -11.37
N THR A 280 30.26 7.40 -11.06
CA THR A 280 30.91 6.19 -10.57
C THR A 280 31.50 5.33 -11.70
N GLY A 281 31.25 5.70 -12.96
CA GLY A 281 31.57 4.95 -14.17
C GLY A 281 30.66 3.75 -14.41
N TRP A 282 29.83 3.35 -13.44
CA TRP A 282 29.01 2.13 -13.49
C TRP A 282 27.61 2.35 -12.90
N PRO A 283 26.56 1.69 -13.42
CA PRO A 283 25.21 1.78 -12.85
C PRO A 283 25.16 1.65 -11.32
N VAL A 284 24.53 2.62 -10.66
CA VAL A 284 24.27 2.61 -9.21
C VAL A 284 22.88 2.01 -8.98
N ARG A 285 22.85 0.72 -8.63
CA ARG A 285 21.59 -0.05 -8.49
C ARG A 285 21.09 -0.18 -7.06
N ARG A 286 21.92 0.18 -6.08
CA ARG A 286 21.69 -0.05 -4.65
C ARG A 286 21.73 1.28 -3.90
N ALA A 287 21.06 1.32 -2.76
CA ALA A 287 20.97 2.54 -1.97
C ALA A 287 22.38 2.93 -1.47
N PRO A 288 22.74 4.22 -1.47
CA PRO A 288 23.92 4.68 -0.75
C PRO A 288 23.72 4.55 0.76
N ALA A 289 24.81 4.69 1.53
CA ALA A 289 24.75 4.84 2.99
C ALA A 289 25.44 6.14 3.39
N VAL A 290 24.89 6.91 4.33
CA VAL A 290 25.45 8.20 4.75
C VAL A 290 25.69 8.21 6.24
N VAL A 291 26.96 8.30 6.64
CA VAL A 291 27.37 8.28 8.06
C VAL A 291 28.57 9.20 8.26
N GLY A 292 28.50 10.05 9.28
CA GLY A 292 29.62 10.90 9.72
C GLY A 292 30.16 11.81 8.60
N GLY A 293 29.27 12.44 7.83
CA GLY A 293 29.62 13.34 6.73
C GLY A 293 30.17 12.63 5.48
N ARG A 294 30.05 11.30 5.37
CA ARG A 294 30.49 10.53 4.21
C ARG A 294 29.34 9.79 3.56
N VAL A 295 29.37 9.72 2.23
CA VAL A 295 28.47 8.88 1.43
C VAL A 295 29.23 7.67 0.92
N PHE A 296 28.75 6.48 1.24
CA PHE A 296 29.27 5.21 0.75
C PHE A 296 28.35 4.68 -0.33
N VAL A 297 28.90 4.40 -1.51
CA VAL A 297 28.13 3.94 -2.66
C VAL A 297 28.82 2.75 -3.32
N GLY A 298 28.03 1.70 -3.57
CA GLY A 298 28.45 0.55 -4.37
C GLY A 298 27.95 0.68 -5.80
N ALA A 299 28.85 0.48 -6.77
CA ALA A 299 28.52 0.54 -8.19
C ALA A 299 29.17 -0.62 -8.94
N GLY A 300 28.55 -1.03 -10.05
CA GLY A 300 29.14 -2.04 -10.91
C GLY A 300 28.18 -2.77 -11.83
N VAL A 301 28.75 -3.64 -12.66
CA VAL A 301 28.01 -4.46 -13.62
C VAL A 301 28.50 -5.89 -13.59
N SER A 302 27.54 -6.82 -13.59
CA SER A 302 27.77 -8.23 -13.89
C SER A 302 27.27 -8.48 -15.32
N PRO A 303 28.11 -8.30 -16.35
CA PRO A 303 27.67 -8.49 -17.72
C PRO A 303 27.30 -9.95 -17.97
N VAL A 304 26.07 -10.19 -18.43
CA VAL A 304 25.60 -11.53 -18.78
C VAL A 304 26.31 -11.96 -20.07
N GLY A 305 27.15 -13.00 -19.97
CA GLY A 305 27.81 -13.62 -21.14
C GLY A 305 29.08 -12.94 -21.66
N ALA A 306 29.71 -12.04 -20.89
CA ALA A 306 30.96 -11.40 -21.31
C ALA A 306 32.22 -12.24 -21.03
N LEU A 307 33.26 -12.00 -21.84
CA LEU A 307 34.61 -12.56 -21.69
C LEU A 307 35.39 -11.96 -20.49
N SER A 308 34.81 -10.99 -19.80
CA SER A 308 35.38 -10.30 -18.64
C SER A 308 34.45 -10.47 -17.45
N GLY A 309 35.00 -10.82 -16.28
CA GLY A 309 34.24 -11.03 -15.05
C GLY A 309 33.56 -9.75 -14.53
N PRO A 310 32.77 -9.84 -13.45
CA PRO A 310 32.10 -8.69 -12.87
C PRO A 310 33.07 -7.57 -12.47
N ILE A 311 32.70 -6.33 -12.76
CA ILE A 311 33.51 -5.14 -12.49
C ILE A 311 32.69 -4.14 -11.65
N GLY A 312 33.35 -3.45 -10.73
CA GLY A 312 32.70 -2.52 -9.84
C GLY A 312 33.67 -1.92 -8.81
N ALA A 313 33.11 -1.07 -7.97
CA ALA A 313 33.82 -0.43 -6.87
C ALA A 313 32.86 -0.03 -5.74
N VAL A 314 33.42 0.14 -4.55
CA VAL A 314 32.83 0.92 -3.46
C VAL A 314 33.57 2.25 -3.38
N TYR A 315 32.83 3.34 -3.31
CA TYR A 315 33.36 4.69 -3.11
C TYR A 315 32.95 5.21 -1.73
N ALA A 316 33.83 5.98 -1.09
CA ALA A 316 33.44 6.92 -0.06
C ALA A 316 33.65 8.34 -0.56
N LEU A 317 32.62 9.16 -0.45
CA LEU A 317 32.60 10.56 -0.87
C LEU A 317 32.37 11.46 0.34
N ASP A 318 32.87 12.69 0.29
CA ASP A 318 32.42 13.75 1.19
C ASP A 318 30.95 14.07 0.90
N ALA A 319 30.09 14.09 1.92
CA ALA A 319 28.65 14.28 1.74
C ALA A 319 28.28 15.70 1.28
N ALA A 320 29.09 16.71 1.61
CA ALA A 320 28.82 18.08 1.26
C ALA A 320 29.28 18.43 -0.16
N SER A 321 30.44 17.93 -0.59
CA SER A 321 31.01 18.27 -1.90
C SER A 321 30.89 17.18 -2.98
N GLY A 322 30.74 15.91 -2.57
CA GLY A 322 30.84 14.77 -3.49
C GLY A 322 32.28 14.38 -3.85
N ASP A 323 33.29 14.96 -3.20
CA ASP A 323 34.70 14.64 -3.45
C ASP A 323 35.03 13.21 -3.01
N VAL A 324 35.78 12.49 -3.84
CA VAL A 324 36.21 11.12 -3.53
C VAL A 324 37.23 11.13 -2.40
N LEU A 325 36.90 10.46 -1.29
CA LEU A 325 37.81 10.24 -0.16
C LEU A 325 38.63 8.97 -0.37
N TRP A 326 38.01 7.91 -0.86
CA TRP A 326 38.67 6.67 -1.27
C TRP A 326 37.80 5.86 -2.23
N GLU A 327 38.45 4.95 -2.96
CA GLU A 327 37.83 3.95 -3.82
C GLU A 327 38.42 2.56 -3.51
N ALA A 328 37.58 1.54 -3.45
CA ALA A 328 37.98 0.15 -3.31
C ALA A 328 37.38 -0.69 -4.46
N SER A 329 38.24 -1.34 -5.24
CA SER A 329 37.79 -2.21 -6.34
C SER A 329 37.16 -3.49 -5.78
N ILE A 330 35.85 -3.64 -5.97
CA ILE A 330 35.06 -4.80 -5.54
C ILE A 330 34.22 -5.23 -6.75
N PRO A 331 34.27 -6.50 -7.17
CA PRO A 331 33.47 -6.98 -8.30
C PRO A 331 31.99 -6.61 -8.11
N ALA A 332 31.35 -6.02 -9.12
CA ALA A 332 29.94 -5.62 -9.15
C ALA A 332 29.16 -5.68 -7.81
N VAL A 333 29.26 -4.60 -7.03
CA VAL A 333 28.60 -4.49 -5.72
C VAL A 333 27.09 -4.66 -5.89
N SER A 334 26.55 -5.66 -5.21
CA SER A 334 25.20 -6.19 -5.46
C SER A 334 24.23 -5.97 -4.30
N SER A 335 24.66 -5.30 -3.25
CA SER A 335 23.86 -4.92 -2.06
C SER A 335 24.11 -3.46 -1.70
N SER A 336 23.27 -2.89 -0.85
CA SER A 336 23.54 -1.55 -0.32
C SER A 336 24.59 -1.63 0.80
N PRO A 337 25.51 -0.65 0.91
CA PRO A 337 26.48 -0.62 1.99
C PRO A 337 25.81 -0.48 3.36
N THR A 338 26.38 -1.12 4.38
CA THR A 338 26.03 -0.92 5.78
C THR A 338 27.27 -0.48 6.55
N VAL A 339 27.17 0.60 7.32
CA VAL A 339 28.33 1.20 7.98
C VAL A 339 28.13 1.20 9.49
N VAL A 340 28.96 0.46 10.21
CA VAL A 340 28.90 0.35 11.68
C VAL A 340 30.33 0.32 12.23
N ASN A 341 30.58 1.10 13.29
CA ASN A 341 31.84 1.12 14.06
C ASN A 341 33.14 1.21 13.24
N GLY A 342 33.14 1.96 12.13
CA GLY A 342 34.31 2.20 11.30
C GLY A 342 34.46 1.18 10.19
N THR A 343 33.47 0.31 9.99
CA THR A 343 33.49 -0.75 8.99
C THR A 343 32.32 -0.60 8.02
N VAL A 344 32.60 -0.75 6.73
CA VAL A 344 31.62 -0.81 5.64
C VAL A 344 31.46 -2.27 5.24
N PHE A 345 30.24 -2.78 5.29
CA PHE A 345 29.88 -4.13 4.84
C PHE A 345 29.15 -4.04 3.50
N VAL A 346 29.59 -4.85 2.53
CA VAL A 346 28.94 -4.99 1.21
C VAL A 346 29.00 -6.42 0.72
N GLY A 347 27.92 -6.88 0.10
CA GLY A 347 27.85 -8.09 -0.71
C GLY A 347 28.08 -7.83 -2.21
N ASP A 348 28.79 -8.75 -2.87
CA ASP A 348 29.15 -8.66 -4.28
C ASP A 348 28.41 -9.67 -5.19
N SER A 349 28.66 -9.62 -6.49
CA SER A 349 27.99 -10.50 -7.45
C SER A 349 28.50 -11.94 -7.48
N ASN A 350 29.63 -12.22 -6.84
CA ASN A 350 30.29 -13.55 -6.83
C ASN A 350 29.91 -14.38 -5.60
N GLY A 351 29.14 -13.81 -4.65
CA GLY A 351 28.74 -14.51 -3.43
C GLY A 351 29.59 -14.15 -2.22
N LEU A 352 30.41 -13.10 -2.31
CA LEU A 352 31.26 -12.65 -1.22
C LEU A 352 30.66 -11.47 -0.48
N VAL A 353 30.89 -11.47 0.83
CA VAL A 353 30.66 -10.34 1.74
C VAL A 353 32.02 -9.76 2.10
N HIS A 354 32.16 -8.45 1.95
CA HIS A 354 33.38 -7.71 2.22
C HIS A 354 33.15 -6.79 3.41
N ALA A 355 34.12 -6.75 4.33
CA ALA A 355 34.24 -5.73 5.34
C ALA A 355 35.44 -4.83 5.03
N LEU A 356 35.19 -3.52 4.92
CA LEU A 356 36.19 -2.52 4.56
C LEU A 356 36.31 -1.48 5.68
N SER A 357 37.49 -0.91 5.88
CA SER A 357 37.68 0.27 6.72
C SER A 357 36.90 1.46 6.14
N ALA A 358 35.97 2.04 6.88
CA ALA A 358 35.22 3.23 6.48
C ALA A 358 36.11 4.46 6.28
N ALA A 359 37.28 4.49 6.92
CA ALA A 359 38.23 5.59 6.80
C ALA A 359 39.10 5.51 5.54
N SER A 360 39.35 4.32 4.99
CA SER A 360 40.37 4.12 3.96
C SER A 360 40.01 3.17 2.81
N GLY A 361 38.87 2.47 2.89
CA GLY A 361 38.49 1.43 1.93
C GLY A 361 39.30 0.14 2.02
N GLY A 362 40.28 0.06 2.94
CA GLY A 362 41.12 -1.13 3.10
C GLY A 362 40.32 -2.34 3.56
N SER A 363 40.52 -3.50 2.92
CA SER A 363 39.88 -4.76 3.30
C SER A 363 40.28 -5.17 4.73
N LEU A 364 39.26 -5.50 5.54
CA LEU A 364 39.41 -6.06 6.87
C LEU A 364 39.24 -7.58 6.83
N TRP A 365 38.18 -8.06 6.15
CA TRP A 365 37.93 -9.47 5.89
C TRP A 365 36.99 -9.66 4.70
N THR A 366 36.94 -10.89 4.18
CA THR A 366 35.99 -11.35 3.17
C THR A 366 35.44 -12.71 3.58
N ALA A 367 34.13 -12.93 3.40
CA ALA A 367 33.44 -14.17 3.71
C ALA A 367 32.61 -14.64 2.51
N GLU A 368 32.52 -15.96 2.28
CA GLU A 368 31.70 -16.55 1.23
C GLU A 368 30.33 -16.97 1.78
N VAL A 369 29.25 -16.44 1.19
CA VAL A 369 27.85 -16.77 1.52
C VAL A 369 27.07 -17.32 0.31
N GLY A 370 27.79 -17.63 -0.76
CA GLY A 370 27.30 -18.26 -1.98
C GLY A 370 28.44 -18.47 -2.97
N THR A 371 28.25 -19.39 -3.91
CA THR A 371 29.22 -19.68 -4.96
C THR A 371 28.64 -19.22 -6.29
N ASP A 372 29.26 -18.20 -6.90
CA ASP A 372 28.79 -17.55 -8.14
C ASP A 372 27.33 -17.07 -8.07
N SER A 373 26.87 -16.72 -6.86
CA SER A 373 25.51 -16.26 -6.59
C SER A 373 25.54 -14.87 -5.96
N ALA A 374 24.99 -13.88 -6.66
CA ALA A 374 25.05 -12.50 -6.20
C ALA A 374 24.39 -12.31 -4.83
N VAL A 375 25.13 -11.68 -3.91
CA VAL A 375 24.63 -11.28 -2.59
C VAL A 375 23.78 -10.03 -2.76
N ARG A 376 22.48 -10.26 -3.00
CA ARG A 376 21.49 -9.18 -3.19
C ARG A 376 20.94 -8.61 -1.89
N SER A 377 21.06 -9.38 -0.82
CA SER A 377 20.70 -9.01 0.54
C SER A 377 21.67 -7.95 1.06
N SER A 378 21.15 -6.88 1.67
CA SER A 378 22.01 -5.89 2.33
C SER A 378 22.33 -6.34 3.76
N PRO A 379 23.59 -6.18 4.22
CA PRO A 379 23.97 -6.59 5.57
C PRO A 379 23.15 -5.87 6.65
N THR A 380 22.98 -6.49 7.81
CA THR A 380 22.45 -5.86 9.02
C THR A 380 23.34 -6.22 10.20
N VAL A 381 23.75 -5.25 11.00
CA VAL A 381 24.70 -5.50 12.09
C VAL A 381 24.00 -5.31 13.43
N VAL A 382 24.00 -6.35 14.26
CA VAL A 382 23.45 -6.31 15.61
C VAL A 382 24.30 -7.17 16.54
N ASP A 383 24.59 -6.67 17.75
CA ASP A 383 25.31 -7.41 18.80
C ASP A 383 26.60 -8.10 18.30
N GLY A 384 27.35 -7.39 17.48
CA GLY A 384 28.59 -7.88 16.87
C GLY A 384 28.41 -8.99 15.84
N THR A 385 27.21 -9.19 15.31
CA THR A 385 26.88 -10.14 14.24
C THR A 385 26.47 -9.40 12.98
N VAL A 386 27.03 -9.76 11.83
CA VAL A 386 26.56 -9.33 10.51
C VAL A 386 25.58 -10.38 9.99
N LEU A 387 24.32 -9.98 9.87
CA LEU A 387 23.22 -10.79 9.34
C LEU A 387 23.08 -10.53 7.85
N ILE A 388 23.05 -11.59 7.05
CA ILE A 388 22.95 -11.48 5.59
C ILE A 388 22.26 -12.68 4.96
N GLY A 389 21.39 -12.42 3.99
CA GLY A 389 20.82 -13.45 3.12
C GLY A 389 21.82 -13.90 2.07
N GLY A 390 21.99 -15.21 1.94
CA GLY A 390 22.91 -15.85 0.99
C GLY A 390 22.24 -17.01 0.25
N GLN A 391 23.07 -17.80 -0.43
CA GLN A 391 22.60 -18.92 -1.26
C GLN A 391 21.93 -20.03 -0.44
N ALA A 392 22.48 -20.35 0.74
CA ALA A 392 22.00 -21.44 1.60
C ALA A 392 21.01 -20.98 2.69
N GLY A 393 20.72 -19.69 2.80
CA GLY A 393 19.81 -19.14 3.81
C GLY A 393 20.32 -17.86 4.46
N VAL A 394 20.07 -17.70 5.76
CA VAL A 394 20.49 -16.51 6.52
C VAL A 394 21.74 -16.83 7.31
N TYR A 395 22.81 -16.07 7.06
CA TYR A 395 24.09 -16.19 7.75
C TYR A 395 24.16 -15.16 8.88
N GLY A 396 24.60 -15.59 10.06
CA GLY A 396 25.11 -14.71 11.10
C GLY A 396 26.63 -14.81 11.13
N LEU A 397 27.33 -13.77 10.66
CA LEU A 397 28.79 -13.71 10.62
C LEU A 397 29.31 -12.90 11.80
N ASP A 398 30.47 -13.27 12.34
CA ASP A 398 31.18 -12.46 13.32
C ASP A 398 31.65 -11.14 12.70
N VAL A 399 31.30 -10.01 13.31
CA VAL A 399 31.56 -8.68 12.74
C VAL A 399 33.05 -8.37 12.57
N VAL A 400 33.91 -8.98 13.38
CA VAL A 400 35.35 -8.69 13.40
C VAL A 400 36.12 -9.61 12.45
N THR A 401 35.72 -10.87 12.35
CA THR A 401 36.47 -11.91 11.62
C THR A 401 35.82 -12.34 10.31
N GLY A 402 34.50 -12.18 10.19
CA GLY A 402 33.71 -12.71 9.08
C GLY A 402 33.36 -14.19 9.22
N ASP A 403 33.77 -14.85 10.30
CA ASP A 403 33.48 -16.27 10.54
C ASP A 403 31.99 -16.51 10.80
N THR A 404 31.41 -17.54 10.18
CA THR A 404 30.01 -17.92 10.41
C THR A 404 29.79 -18.38 11.85
N ARG A 405 28.98 -17.63 12.61
CA ARG A 405 28.53 -17.98 13.96
C ARG A 405 27.37 -18.98 13.92
N TRP A 406 26.43 -18.75 13.01
CA TRP A 406 25.28 -19.62 12.76
C TRP A 406 24.77 -19.46 11.33
N LEU A 407 24.04 -20.46 10.86
CA LEU A 407 23.35 -20.47 9.57
C LEU A 407 21.93 -21.01 9.79
N PHE A 408 20.94 -20.23 9.41
CA PHE A 408 19.57 -20.73 9.22
C PHE A 408 19.44 -21.19 7.78
N GLU A 409 19.34 -22.50 7.58
CA GLU A 409 19.29 -23.12 6.26
C GLU A 409 17.90 -23.00 5.63
N THR A 410 17.84 -22.59 4.37
CA THR A 410 16.60 -22.54 3.58
C THR A 410 16.80 -23.30 2.27
N GLU A 411 15.71 -23.83 1.70
CA GLU A 411 15.79 -24.54 0.42
C GLU A 411 16.11 -23.60 -0.75
N GLN A 412 15.84 -22.31 -0.59
CA GLN A 412 16.01 -21.29 -1.62
C GLN A 412 16.90 -20.15 -1.15
N THR A 413 17.50 -19.43 -2.11
CA THR A 413 18.31 -18.24 -1.82
C THR A 413 17.48 -17.14 -1.16
N VAL A 414 18.01 -16.60 -0.06
CA VAL A 414 17.42 -15.44 0.62
C VAL A 414 17.99 -14.16 0.01
N GLN A 415 17.14 -13.42 -0.71
CA GLN A 415 17.55 -12.20 -1.42
C GLN A 415 17.10 -10.91 -0.73
N THR A 416 16.19 -11.00 0.24
CA THR A 416 15.74 -9.84 1.03
C THR A 416 16.78 -9.47 2.07
N SER A 417 16.80 -8.19 2.48
CA SER A 417 17.69 -7.73 3.55
C SER A 417 17.05 -8.06 4.90
N PRO A 418 17.79 -8.63 5.87
CA PRO A 418 17.24 -8.97 7.17
C PRO A 418 16.76 -7.74 7.94
N THR A 419 15.69 -7.88 8.71
CA THR A 419 15.25 -6.85 9.67
C THR A 419 15.29 -7.43 11.07
N VAL A 420 15.83 -6.69 12.03
CA VAL A 420 15.99 -7.17 13.41
C VAL A 420 15.04 -6.46 14.36
N ALA A 421 14.17 -7.18 15.05
CA ALA A 421 13.30 -6.59 16.07
C ALA A 421 13.04 -7.60 17.19
N ASP A 422 13.08 -7.15 18.44
CA ASP A 422 12.81 -7.96 19.64
C ASP A 422 13.54 -9.32 19.63
N GLY A 423 14.83 -9.28 19.30
CA GLY A 423 15.70 -10.46 19.24
C GLY A 423 15.39 -11.44 18.09
N ARG A 424 14.62 -11.01 17.09
CA ARG A 424 14.28 -11.78 15.89
C ARG A 424 14.90 -11.18 14.65
N VAL A 425 15.24 -12.02 13.67
CA VAL A 425 15.68 -11.67 12.33
C VAL A 425 14.60 -12.11 11.37
N ILE A 426 14.00 -11.17 10.65
CA ILE A 426 12.90 -11.41 9.74
C ILE A 426 13.41 -11.29 8.30
N VAL A 427 13.08 -12.28 7.47
CA VAL A 427 13.45 -12.34 6.05
C VAL A 427 12.31 -12.87 5.19
N GLY A 428 12.20 -12.34 3.98
CA GLY A 428 11.35 -12.89 2.92
C GLY A 428 12.15 -13.76 1.94
N GLN A 429 11.51 -14.80 1.41
CA GLN A 429 12.13 -15.82 0.58
C GLN A 429 11.53 -15.85 -0.84
N ILE A 430 12.26 -16.43 -1.79
CA ILE A 430 11.85 -16.46 -3.21
C ILE A 430 10.67 -17.41 -3.50
N ASP A 431 10.38 -18.33 -2.58
CA ASP A 431 9.23 -19.23 -2.64
C ASP A 431 7.94 -18.58 -2.14
N GLY A 432 8.02 -17.36 -1.59
CA GLY A 432 6.90 -16.61 -1.06
C GLY A 432 6.72 -16.72 0.46
N SER A 433 7.59 -17.48 1.14
CA SER A 433 7.59 -17.56 2.59
C SER A 433 8.27 -16.36 3.25
N VAL A 434 7.88 -16.11 4.50
CA VAL A 434 8.52 -15.18 5.42
C VAL A 434 8.85 -15.93 6.69
N SER A 435 10.09 -15.83 7.14
CA SER A 435 10.56 -16.50 8.36
C SER A 435 11.11 -15.49 9.35
N ALA A 436 10.90 -15.77 10.63
CA ALA A 436 11.61 -15.13 11.72
C ALA A 436 12.48 -16.15 12.46
N VAL A 437 13.73 -15.79 12.70
CA VAL A 437 14.69 -16.61 13.45
C VAL A 437 15.27 -15.82 14.62
N ALA A 438 15.77 -16.49 15.65
CA ALA A 438 16.43 -15.83 16.77
C ALA A 438 17.73 -15.15 16.30
N ALA A 439 17.91 -13.86 16.60
CA ALA A 439 19.10 -13.11 16.19
C ALA A 439 20.41 -13.65 16.78
N ALA A 440 20.34 -14.21 18.00
CA ALA A 440 21.50 -14.76 18.68
C ALA A 440 21.93 -16.15 18.15
N THR A 441 20.98 -16.98 17.69
CA THR A 441 21.23 -18.41 17.44
C THR A 441 20.86 -18.89 16.05
N GLY A 442 20.06 -18.14 15.29
CA GLY A 442 19.51 -18.58 14.01
C GLY A 442 18.37 -19.59 14.14
N GLU A 443 17.91 -19.92 15.36
CA GLU A 443 16.81 -20.86 15.57
C GLU A 443 15.49 -20.29 15.07
N GLU A 444 14.74 -21.06 14.29
CA GLU A 444 13.44 -20.65 13.77
C GLU A 444 12.45 -20.35 14.91
N ARG A 445 11.75 -19.21 14.79
CA ARG A 445 10.66 -18.81 15.66
C ARG A 445 9.32 -19.10 15.01
N TRP A 446 9.16 -18.66 13.78
CA TRP A 446 7.98 -18.90 12.96
C TRP A 446 8.30 -18.76 11.47
N THR A 447 7.48 -19.40 10.64
CA THR A 447 7.46 -19.24 9.19
C THR A 447 6.02 -19.19 8.70
N ILE A 448 5.72 -18.30 7.77
CA ILE A 448 4.41 -18.18 7.12
C ILE A 448 4.56 -18.15 5.60
N ASP A 449 3.68 -18.85 4.90
CA ASP A 449 3.56 -18.81 3.44
C ASP A 449 2.58 -17.69 3.03
N LEU A 450 3.06 -16.68 2.29
CA LEU A 450 2.24 -15.60 1.76
C LEU A 450 1.64 -15.90 0.37
N GLY A 451 1.98 -17.05 -0.20
CA GLY A 451 1.54 -17.51 -1.50
C GLY A 451 2.69 -17.89 -2.41
N PRO A 452 2.41 -18.38 -3.63
CA PRO A 452 3.39 -19.05 -4.48
C PRO A 452 4.37 -18.11 -5.20
N LEU A 453 4.37 -16.81 -4.88
CA LEU A 453 5.13 -15.80 -5.59
C LEU A 453 6.22 -15.19 -4.70
N PRO A 454 7.39 -14.82 -5.27
CA PRO A 454 8.53 -14.38 -4.47
C PRO A 454 8.24 -13.19 -3.57
N VAL A 455 8.71 -13.24 -2.33
CA VAL A 455 8.85 -12.04 -1.49
C VAL A 455 10.20 -11.41 -1.79
N ARG A 456 10.19 -10.31 -2.55
CA ARG A 456 11.40 -9.54 -2.91
C ARG A 456 11.55 -8.25 -2.11
N SER A 457 10.51 -7.88 -1.40
CA SER A 457 10.44 -6.72 -0.51
C SER A 457 11.16 -7.05 0.80
N SER A 458 12.08 -6.18 1.24
CA SER A 458 12.71 -6.38 2.55
C SER A 458 11.72 -5.98 3.65
N PRO A 459 11.61 -6.74 4.75
CA PRO A 459 10.65 -6.44 5.81
C PRO A 459 10.87 -5.06 6.46
N THR A 460 9.86 -4.59 7.16
CA THR A 460 9.88 -3.39 8.00
C THR A 460 9.10 -3.69 9.27
N VAL A 461 9.63 -3.34 10.43
CA VAL A 461 8.95 -3.59 11.72
C VAL A 461 8.58 -2.28 12.39
N ALA A 462 7.32 -2.13 12.78
CA ALA A 462 6.85 -1.04 13.64
C ALA A 462 5.62 -1.52 14.45
N ASP A 463 5.49 -1.04 15.68
CA ASP A 463 4.33 -1.30 16.57
C ASP A 463 3.95 -2.77 16.68
N GLY A 464 4.94 -3.65 16.87
CA GLY A 464 4.75 -5.10 16.99
C GLY A 464 4.31 -5.79 15.69
N ARG A 465 4.46 -5.13 14.53
CA ARG A 465 4.04 -5.65 13.23
C ARG A 465 5.18 -5.70 12.23
N VAL A 466 5.17 -6.72 11.39
CA VAL A 466 6.06 -6.90 10.23
C VAL A 466 5.29 -6.52 8.97
N PHE A 467 5.76 -5.51 8.25
CA PHE A 467 5.23 -5.07 6.97
C PHE A 467 6.09 -5.56 5.81
N ILE A 468 5.47 -6.21 4.82
CA ILE A 468 6.15 -6.83 3.67
C ILE A 468 5.34 -6.63 2.39
N GLY A 469 5.98 -6.14 1.33
CA GLY A 469 5.42 -6.13 -0.02
C GLY A 469 5.47 -7.52 -0.67
N SER A 470 4.43 -7.88 -1.43
CA SER A 470 4.32 -9.16 -2.11
C SER A 470 4.21 -9.05 -3.62
N ASN A 471 4.75 -10.06 -4.32
CA ASN A 471 4.58 -10.22 -5.76
C ASN A 471 3.19 -10.78 -6.15
N SER A 472 2.41 -11.31 -5.20
CA SER A 472 1.08 -11.86 -5.48
C SER A 472 0.00 -10.79 -5.62
N VAL A 473 -0.04 -9.81 -4.71
CA VAL A 473 -0.65 -8.46 -4.81
C VAL A 473 -0.51 -7.78 -3.45
N GLY A 474 -0.10 -6.50 -3.42
CA GLY A 474 -0.24 -5.66 -2.23
C GLY A 474 0.86 -5.78 -1.17
N VAL A 475 0.49 -5.37 0.04
CA VAL A 475 1.31 -5.35 1.24
C VAL A 475 0.62 -6.15 2.32
N HIS A 476 1.40 -6.89 3.11
CA HIS A 476 0.92 -7.64 4.26
C HIS A 476 1.45 -7.02 5.54
N ALA A 477 0.62 -7.02 6.59
CA ALA A 477 1.07 -6.88 7.96
C ALA A 477 0.93 -8.21 8.69
N LEU A 478 2.00 -8.61 9.37
CA LEU A 478 2.06 -9.80 10.20
C LEU A 478 2.31 -9.38 11.64
N ASP A 479 1.81 -10.15 12.58
CA ASP A 479 2.18 -10.02 13.99
C ASP A 479 3.65 -10.43 14.17
N LEU A 480 4.45 -9.60 14.85
CA LEU A 480 5.89 -9.82 15.01
C LEU A 480 6.21 -11.09 15.81
N ASP A 481 5.39 -11.39 16.81
CA ASP A 481 5.67 -12.48 17.74
C ASP A 481 5.28 -13.84 17.18
N THR A 482 4.16 -13.90 16.46
CA THR A 482 3.52 -15.14 15.98
C THR A 482 3.65 -15.37 14.48
N GLY A 483 3.89 -14.32 13.70
CA GLY A 483 3.87 -14.36 12.24
C GLY A 483 2.46 -14.41 11.64
N GLU A 484 1.40 -14.33 12.46
CA GLU A 484 0.02 -14.36 11.98
C GLU A 484 -0.30 -13.13 11.12
N ARG A 485 -0.96 -13.34 9.98
CA ARG A 485 -1.36 -12.23 9.10
C ARG A 485 -2.47 -11.42 9.75
N LEU A 486 -2.18 -10.15 10.06
CA LEU A 486 -3.12 -9.19 10.62
C LEU A 486 -4.02 -8.59 9.54
N TRP A 487 -3.45 -8.16 8.42
CA TRP A 487 -4.19 -7.61 7.29
C TRP A 487 -3.42 -7.73 5.97
N THR A 488 -4.14 -7.49 4.86
CA THR A 488 -3.57 -7.30 3.51
C THR A 488 -4.12 -6.00 2.90
N GLY A 489 -3.24 -5.10 2.50
CA GLY A 489 -3.56 -3.89 1.74
C GLY A 489 -3.36 -4.14 0.25
N ALA A 490 -4.41 -3.99 -0.55
CA ALA A 490 -4.35 -4.27 -1.98
C ALA A 490 -3.77 -3.10 -2.79
N THR A 491 -2.87 -3.42 -3.72
CA THR A 491 -2.41 -2.55 -4.82
C THR A 491 -2.89 -3.13 -6.15
N ASP A 492 -2.82 -2.35 -7.23
CA ASP A 492 -3.31 -2.83 -8.53
C ASP A 492 -2.33 -3.82 -9.18
N ARG A 493 -1.06 -3.79 -8.76
CA ARG A 493 0.02 -4.69 -9.19
C ARG A 493 0.94 -5.05 -8.03
N ALA A 494 1.92 -5.94 -8.27
CA ALA A 494 2.91 -6.37 -7.27
C ALA A 494 3.64 -5.19 -6.59
N VAL A 495 4.02 -5.40 -5.33
CA VAL A 495 4.84 -4.46 -4.55
C VAL A 495 6.21 -5.10 -4.32
N THR A 496 7.20 -4.64 -5.07
CA THR A 496 8.59 -5.09 -4.93
C THR A 496 9.46 -4.10 -4.16
N SER A 497 8.97 -2.87 -3.97
CA SER A 497 9.62 -1.91 -3.08
C SER A 497 9.48 -2.39 -1.63
N SER A 498 10.42 -1.97 -0.78
CA SER A 498 10.39 -2.31 0.62
C SER A 498 9.55 -1.25 1.38
N PRO A 499 8.65 -1.61 2.32
CA PRO A 499 7.70 -0.65 2.90
C PRO A 499 8.37 0.37 3.81
N THR A 500 7.82 1.57 3.93
CA THR A 500 8.37 2.60 4.81
C THR A 500 7.29 3.11 5.74
N VAL A 501 7.52 3.03 7.05
CA VAL A 501 6.62 3.54 8.09
C VAL A 501 7.03 4.96 8.48
N ALA A 502 6.09 5.89 8.54
CA ALA A 502 6.28 7.19 9.18
C ALA A 502 4.94 7.69 9.75
N GLY A 503 4.94 8.04 11.05
CA GLY A 503 3.68 8.27 11.78
C GLY A 503 2.78 7.03 11.69
N ASP A 504 1.48 7.24 11.50
CA ASP A 504 0.48 6.16 11.39
C ASP A 504 0.32 5.61 9.95
N SER A 505 1.30 5.88 9.08
CA SER A 505 1.23 5.57 7.65
C SER A 505 2.36 4.66 7.17
N LEU A 506 2.00 3.76 6.26
CA LEU A 506 2.90 2.90 5.52
C LEU A 506 2.94 3.28 4.04
N TYR A 507 4.14 3.52 3.52
CA TYR A 507 4.39 3.93 2.14
C TYR A 507 5.04 2.81 1.34
N VAL A 508 4.55 2.58 0.12
CA VAL A 508 5.15 1.62 -0.84
C VAL A 508 5.07 2.13 -2.27
N GLY A 509 6.11 1.86 -3.05
CA GLY A 509 6.08 1.96 -4.51
C GLY A 509 5.54 0.68 -5.16
N GLY A 510 4.61 0.83 -6.09
CA GLY A 510 4.01 -0.29 -6.82
C GLY A 510 4.55 -0.48 -8.24
N GLN A 511 4.39 -1.70 -8.76
CA GLN A 511 4.62 -2.02 -10.18
C GLN A 511 3.57 -1.38 -11.11
N ASP A 512 2.54 -0.75 -10.54
CA ASP A 512 1.56 0.10 -11.22
C ASP A 512 2.08 1.52 -11.47
N GLY A 513 3.29 1.85 -11.01
CA GLY A 513 3.92 3.17 -11.19
C GLY A 513 3.46 4.23 -10.18
N ASP A 514 2.70 3.79 -9.17
CA ASP A 514 2.16 4.66 -8.13
C ASP A 514 2.95 4.52 -6.82
N LEU A 515 2.97 5.60 -6.05
CA LEU A 515 3.26 5.62 -4.62
C LEU A 515 1.94 5.47 -3.86
N HIS A 516 1.85 4.50 -2.97
CA HIS A 516 0.66 4.22 -2.16
C HIS A 516 0.95 4.50 -0.69
N ALA A 517 -0.07 4.95 0.04
CA ALA A 517 -0.07 5.04 1.50
C ALA A 517 -1.21 4.20 2.10
N PHE A 518 -0.90 3.50 3.19
CA PHE A 518 -1.84 2.65 3.93
C PHE A 518 -1.82 3.00 5.42
N GLY A 519 -2.93 2.84 6.12
CA GLY A 519 -2.95 2.93 7.58
C GLY A 519 -2.28 1.72 8.21
N LEU A 520 -1.45 1.91 9.24
CA LEU A 520 -0.66 0.83 9.86
C LEU A 520 -1.53 -0.24 10.53
N GLU A 521 -2.63 0.16 11.15
CA GLU A 521 -3.46 -0.70 12.00
C GLU A 521 -4.39 -1.58 11.17
N THR A 522 -4.97 -1.02 10.12
CA THR A 522 -6.08 -1.64 9.37
C THR A 522 -5.68 -2.09 7.97
N GLY A 523 -4.60 -1.53 7.41
CA GLY A 523 -4.21 -1.78 6.03
C GLY A 523 -5.13 -1.11 4.99
N ASP A 524 -6.03 -0.22 5.40
CA ASP A 524 -6.82 0.56 4.46
C ASP A 524 -5.91 1.49 3.66
N ARG A 525 -6.10 1.55 2.35
CA ARG A 525 -5.39 2.50 1.49
C ARG A 525 -5.86 3.91 1.78
N LEU A 526 -4.97 4.75 2.31
CA LEU A 526 -5.21 6.16 2.56
C LEU A 526 -5.27 6.89 1.23
N TRP A 527 -4.25 6.74 0.39
CA TRP A 527 -4.21 7.37 -0.93
C TRP A 527 -3.22 6.67 -1.85
N ARG A 528 -3.24 7.06 -3.12
CA ARG A 528 -2.22 6.72 -4.11
C ARG A 528 -1.98 7.89 -5.06
N VAL A 529 -0.76 8.02 -5.56
CA VAL A 529 -0.36 9.06 -6.53
C VAL A 529 0.60 8.48 -7.57
N PRO A 530 0.46 8.85 -8.86
CA PRO A 530 1.42 8.45 -9.87
C PRO A 530 2.77 9.14 -9.64
N VAL A 531 3.86 8.37 -9.71
CA VAL A 531 5.23 8.91 -9.65
C VAL A 531 5.68 9.41 -11.03
N GLY A 532 5.35 8.64 -12.06
CA GLY A 532 5.53 9.02 -13.47
C GLY A 532 4.52 10.10 -13.91
N ASP A 533 4.78 10.75 -15.05
CA ASP A 533 3.88 11.79 -15.58
C ASP A 533 2.64 11.21 -16.30
N GLY A 534 2.42 9.90 -16.24
CA GLY A 534 1.27 9.22 -16.83
C GLY A 534 1.17 9.30 -18.37
N ALA A 535 2.17 9.89 -19.03
CA ALA A 535 2.20 10.12 -20.48
C ALA A 535 2.62 8.87 -21.30
N SER A 536 3.18 7.85 -20.65
CA SER A 536 3.54 6.58 -21.28
C SER A 536 2.36 5.59 -21.21
N THR A 537 2.18 4.80 -22.27
CA THR A 537 1.16 3.74 -22.33
C THR A 537 1.44 2.58 -21.38
N GLU A 538 2.64 2.52 -20.80
CA GLU A 538 3.01 1.62 -19.71
C GLU A 538 3.50 2.45 -18.53
N SER A 539 2.88 2.25 -17.36
CA SER A 539 3.27 2.93 -16.13
C SER A 539 4.61 2.39 -15.67
N ALA A 540 5.61 3.26 -15.51
CA ALA A 540 6.96 2.85 -15.13
C ALA A 540 6.98 2.41 -13.66
N PRO A 541 7.39 1.17 -13.33
CA PRO A 541 7.41 0.68 -11.96
C PRO A 541 8.18 1.57 -10.98
N VAL A 542 7.62 1.71 -9.78
CA VAL A 542 8.28 2.32 -8.62
C VAL A 542 8.89 1.20 -7.78
N THR A 543 10.14 0.87 -8.10
CA THR A 543 10.86 -0.24 -7.45
C THR A 543 11.77 0.20 -6.31
N ALA A 544 12.15 1.48 -6.28
CA ALA A 544 12.87 2.09 -5.17
C ALA A 544 11.97 2.12 -3.92
N SER A 545 12.56 1.92 -2.74
CA SER A 545 11.82 2.04 -1.48
C SER A 545 11.65 3.52 -1.14
N PRO A 546 10.44 3.98 -0.75
CA PRO A 546 10.22 5.37 -0.37
C PRO A 546 11.05 5.75 0.87
N THR A 547 11.53 6.99 0.95
CA THR A 547 12.22 7.53 2.14
C THR A 547 11.45 8.73 2.65
N VAL A 548 11.16 8.78 3.96
CA VAL A 548 10.38 9.89 4.54
C VAL A 548 11.25 10.72 5.46
N ALA A 549 11.39 12.01 5.15
CA ALA A 549 12.11 12.96 5.96
C ALA A 549 11.35 14.30 5.98
N ASP A 550 11.10 14.80 7.19
CA ASP A 550 10.51 16.12 7.43
C ASP A 550 9.21 16.37 6.64
N GLY A 551 8.30 15.40 6.68
CA GLY A 551 7.03 15.50 5.96
C GLY A 551 7.15 15.42 4.43
N VAL A 552 8.26 14.90 3.90
CA VAL A 552 8.45 14.65 2.47
C VAL A 552 8.78 13.18 2.22
N VAL A 553 8.07 12.55 1.29
CA VAL A 553 8.41 11.23 0.76
C VAL A 553 9.21 11.39 -0.53
N VAL A 554 10.45 10.93 -0.55
CA VAL A 554 11.30 10.88 -1.75
C VAL A 554 11.31 9.46 -2.32
N VAL A 555 11.08 9.32 -3.62
CA VAL A 555 11.03 8.02 -4.29
C VAL A 555 11.52 8.09 -5.74
N GLY A 556 12.27 7.07 -6.16
CA GLY A 556 12.77 6.89 -7.52
C GLY A 556 11.89 5.97 -8.36
N SER A 557 11.85 6.22 -9.66
CA SER A 557 11.09 5.44 -10.64
C SER A 557 11.98 4.89 -11.76
N THR A 558 11.54 3.79 -12.35
CA THR A 558 12.21 3.18 -13.51
C THR A 558 12.09 4.00 -14.79
N ASP A 559 11.25 5.05 -14.83
CA ASP A 559 11.26 6.05 -15.91
C ASP A 559 12.49 6.96 -15.88
N GLY A 560 13.29 6.87 -14.81
CA GLY A 560 14.47 7.68 -14.60
C GLY A 560 14.24 8.90 -13.72
N SER A 561 13.03 9.12 -13.22
CA SER A 561 12.73 10.24 -12.34
C SER A 561 12.96 9.95 -10.85
N VAL A 562 13.22 11.01 -10.11
CA VAL A 562 13.10 11.10 -8.66
C VAL A 562 12.00 12.12 -8.37
N SER A 563 11.03 11.76 -7.53
CA SER A 563 9.96 12.66 -7.13
C SER A 563 9.89 12.79 -5.61
N ALA A 564 9.47 13.96 -5.16
CA ALA A 564 9.12 14.22 -3.77
C ALA A 564 7.65 14.58 -3.63
N PHE A 565 7.04 14.08 -2.57
CA PHE A 565 5.64 14.32 -2.25
C PHE A 565 5.48 14.81 -0.82
N ASP A 566 4.67 15.84 -0.63
CA ASP A 566 4.30 16.34 0.68
C ASP A 566 3.42 15.29 1.38
N VAL A 567 3.79 14.99 2.62
CA VAL A 567 3.01 14.17 3.55
C VAL A 567 2.82 14.92 4.87
N THR A 568 2.35 14.22 5.91
CA THR A 568 2.13 14.83 7.22
C THR A 568 3.42 15.50 7.73
N PRO A 569 3.40 16.80 8.06
CA PRO A 569 4.60 17.49 8.56
C PRO A 569 5.16 16.84 9.82
N GLY A 570 6.49 16.89 9.97
CA GLY A 570 7.17 16.40 11.18
C GLY A 570 7.22 14.87 11.33
N VAL A 571 6.69 14.09 10.38
CA VAL A 571 6.90 12.64 10.37
C VAL A 571 8.22 12.30 9.70
N TYR A 572 8.93 11.35 10.31
CA TYR A 572 10.19 10.82 9.81
C TYR A 572 10.11 9.32 9.77
N SER A 573 10.80 8.71 8.80
CA SER A 573 10.94 7.26 8.77
C SER A 573 12.06 6.74 9.67
N ASN A 574 12.54 7.49 10.67
CA ASN A 574 13.73 7.17 11.48
C ASN A 574 13.70 5.80 12.22
N GLY A 575 12.60 5.05 12.16
CA GLY A 575 12.48 3.68 12.67
C GLY A 575 11.98 2.65 11.65
N SER A 576 11.72 3.02 10.40
CA SER A 576 11.03 2.15 9.44
C SER A 576 11.85 0.93 8.99
N ARG A 577 13.16 0.94 9.20
CA ARG A 577 14.05 -0.20 8.93
C ARG A 577 14.97 -0.48 10.12
N VAL A 578 14.45 -0.24 11.32
CA VAL A 578 15.05 -0.43 12.64
C VAL A 578 16.27 0.47 12.89
N SER A 579 16.27 1.06 14.08
CA SER A 579 17.30 1.91 14.69
C SER A 579 18.71 1.28 14.78
N LEU A 580 18.97 0.17 14.10
CA LEU A 580 20.19 -0.65 14.13
C LEU A 580 20.95 -0.67 12.78
N GLY A 581 20.74 0.34 11.93
CA GLY A 581 21.59 0.57 10.76
C GLY A 581 21.25 -0.26 9.53
N THR A 582 19.99 -0.70 9.35
CA THR A 582 19.58 -1.28 8.06
C THR A 582 19.12 -0.16 7.12
N LEU A 583 19.70 -0.12 5.92
CA LEU A 583 19.24 0.60 4.72
C LEU A 583 18.65 2.01 4.93
N GLY A 584 19.50 3.04 4.79
CA GLY A 584 19.05 4.42 4.56
C GLY A 584 18.86 5.30 5.80
N HIS A 585 19.32 4.87 6.99
CA HIS A 585 19.25 5.69 8.20
C HIS A 585 20.60 6.33 8.58
N HIS A 586 20.50 7.58 9.04
CA HIS A 586 21.57 8.50 9.38
C HIS A 586 21.59 8.75 10.90
N GLY A 587 22.78 8.83 11.48
CA GLY A 587 23.00 9.22 12.86
C GLY A 587 24.49 9.34 13.18
N GLU A 588 24.82 10.17 14.17
CA GLU A 588 26.15 10.15 14.82
C GLU A 588 26.45 8.74 15.37
N TRP A 589 27.73 8.37 15.42
CA TRP A 589 28.25 7.10 15.95
C TRP A 589 27.64 6.72 17.32
N ARG A 590 26.50 6.01 17.35
CA ARG A 590 25.88 5.60 18.61
C ARG A 590 25.42 4.15 18.56
N TYR A 591 26.37 3.23 18.80
CA TYR A 591 26.11 1.97 19.49
C TYR A 591 27.37 1.52 20.24
N ALA A 592 27.49 2.00 21.48
CA ALA A 592 28.40 1.42 22.49
C ALA A 592 27.80 1.44 23.92
N ASP A 593 26.86 2.34 24.26
CA ASP A 593 26.52 2.61 25.67
C ASP A 593 25.07 2.30 26.13
N GLN A 594 24.26 1.52 25.40
CA GLN A 594 22.88 1.19 25.85
C GLN A 594 22.59 -0.29 26.11
N LEU A 595 23.60 -1.16 26.17
CA LEU A 595 23.44 -2.54 26.69
C LEU A 595 23.79 -2.69 28.17
N SER A 596 23.78 -1.61 28.95
CA SER A 596 23.90 -1.68 30.41
C SER A 596 22.77 -0.94 31.13
N GLY A 597 21.57 -1.52 31.08
CA GLY A 597 20.67 -1.57 32.23
C GLY A 597 19.91 -0.31 32.67
N THR A 598 18.66 -0.57 33.07
CA THR A 598 17.72 0.28 33.83
C THR A 598 17.03 1.41 33.08
N ASP A 599 15.86 1.04 32.57
CA ASP A 599 14.64 1.85 32.50
C ASP A 599 14.41 2.65 33.79
N THR A 600 14.40 3.98 33.67
CA THR A 600 13.61 4.86 34.52
C THR A 600 13.02 5.94 33.61
N GLY A 601 11.74 5.79 33.28
CA GLY A 601 10.98 6.78 32.54
C GLY A 601 11.00 8.16 33.19
N GLU A 602 11.08 9.18 32.34
CA GLU A 602 10.55 10.53 32.60
C GLU A 602 10.25 11.16 31.24
N GLU A 603 8.96 11.41 31.00
CA GLU A 603 8.42 12.18 29.89
C GLU A 603 8.91 13.64 30.02
N GLY A 604 9.57 14.16 28.99
CA GLY A 604 9.95 15.57 28.89
C GLY A 604 9.03 16.31 27.92
N ASP A 605 8.03 17.01 28.48
CA ASP A 605 7.24 18.05 27.82
C ASP A 605 8.14 19.11 27.16
N ASP A 606 8.01 19.32 25.85
CA ASP A 606 8.59 20.48 25.18
C ASP A 606 7.46 21.41 24.72
N THR A 607 7.11 22.37 25.60
CA THR A 607 6.24 23.49 25.27
C THR A 607 7.09 24.69 24.87
N GLY A 608 6.90 25.13 23.63
CA GLY A 608 7.63 26.27 23.09
C GLY A 608 7.38 27.59 23.83
N ARG A 609 8.39 28.46 23.81
CA ARG A 609 8.21 29.91 23.88
C ARG A 609 9.39 30.64 23.24
N GLY A 610 9.11 31.37 22.16
CA GLY A 610 10.05 32.31 21.56
C GLY A 610 10.17 33.63 22.33
N GLY A 611 11.17 34.43 21.94
CA GLY A 611 11.13 35.89 22.14
C GLY A 611 12.42 36.57 22.61
N ALA A 612 13.15 37.14 21.62
CA ALA A 612 13.72 38.50 21.61
C ALA A 612 15.07 38.85 22.32
N THR A 613 16.02 39.28 21.46
CA THR A 613 16.89 40.49 21.51
C THR A 613 17.70 40.84 22.77
N ASP A 614 19.03 40.95 22.67
CA ASP A 614 19.79 42.20 22.39
C ASP A 614 21.28 42.11 22.81
N ASN A 615 22.13 42.74 21.99
CA ASN A 615 23.49 43.28 22.13
C ASN A 615 24.46 42.83 23.25
N GLY A 616 25.69 42.52 22.81
CA GLY A 616 26.90 42.59 23.65
C GLY A 616 28.20 42.51 22.83
N GLN A 617 28.78 43.67 22.51
CA GLN A 617 30.07 43.84 21.83
C GLN A 617 31.25 43.19 22.57
N GLY A 618 32.27 42.75 21.82
CA GLY A 618 33.60 42.46 22.34
C GLY A 618 34.57 41.99 21.26
N GLY A 619 35.10 42.93 20.47
CA GLY A 619 36.13 42.64 19.47
C GLY A 619 37.52 42.39 20.06
N SER A 620 38.36 41.70 19.29
CA SER A 620 39.80 41.98 19.05
C SER A 620 40.40 40.89 18.14
N GLY A 621 40.72 41.24 16.89
CA GLY A 621 41.89 40.66 16.19
C GLY A 621 43.18 41.39 16.63
N PRO A 622 44.34 41.27 15.95
CA PRO A 622 44.54 40.74 14.58
C PRO A 622 45.87 39.96 14.34
N GLY A 623 46.09 39.55 13.07
CA GLY A 623 47.38 39.24 12.44
C GLY A 623 47.39 37.85 11.79
N GLY A 624 47.69 37.64 10.51
CA GLY A 624 48.30 38.46 9.45
C GLY A 624 49.17 37.54 8.57
N ASP A 625 49.24 37.87 7.27
CA ASP A 625 50.26 37.48 6.26
C ASP A 625 49.86 36.43 5.18
N ASP A 626 49.28 36.96 4.10
CA ASP A 626 49.83 37.09 2.73
C ASP A 626 50.75 36.01 2.12
N ALA A 627 50.42 35.52 0.89
CA ALA A 627 50.90 36.09 -0.38
C ALA A 627 50.91 35.12 -1.59
N SER A 628 50.39 35.64 -2.72
CA SER A 628 50.73 35.39 -4.15
C SER A 628 50.44 34.02 -4.78
N GLY A 629 49.91 33.88 -6.01
CA GLY A 629 49.76 34.78 -7.16
C GLY A 629 50.24 34.03 -8.41
N GLY A 630 49.46 33.98 -9.50
CA GLY A 630 49.89 33.35 -10.74
C GLY A 630 48.77 33.14 -11.77
N ASP A 631 48.62 34.12 -12.64
CA ASP A 631 47.80 34.16 -13.85
C ASP A 631 48.40 33.27 -14.97
N GLY A 632 47.58 32.83 -15.93
CA GLY A 632 48.06 32.02 -17.06
C GLY A 632 46.97 31.39 -17.92
N THR A 633 46.38 32.19 -18.81
CA THR A 633 45.60 31.76 -19.97
C THR A 633 46.38 30.82 -20.90
N ASN A 634 45.74 29.79 -21.47
CA ASN A 634 45.97 29.46 -22.88
C ASN A 634 44.79 28.70 -23.50
N ASP A 635 44.40 29.15 -24.69
CA ASP A 635 43.52 28.51 -25.64
C ASP A 635 44.25 27.37 -26.38
N GLY A 636 43.50 26.58 -27.16
CA GLY A 636 44.08 25.60 -28.05
C GLY A 636 43.14 24.48 -28.44
N THR A 637 42.22 24.78 -29.36
CA THR A 637 41.57 23.79 -30.22
C THR A 637 42.62 23.00 -31.02
N ASN A 638 42.48 21.68 -31.12
CA ASN A 638 42.79 21.00 -32.38
C ASN A 638 41.98 19.72 -32.54
N ASP A 639 41.38 19.65 -33.73
CA ASP A 639 40.79 18.49 -34.38
C ASP A 639 41.87 17.50 -34.83
N GLY A 640 41.43 16.32 -35.27
CA GLY A 640 42.33 15.30 -35.79
C GLY A 640 41.67 13.95 -35.97
N THR A 641 40.78 13.86 -36.96
CA THR A 641 40.40 12.59 -37.60
C THR A 641 41.65 11.93 -38.20
N ASN A 642 41.79 10.61 -38.04
CA ASN A 642 42.47 9.81 -39.06
C ASN A 642 41.80 8.46 -39.23
N ASP A 643 41.51 8.22 -40.50
CA ASP A 643 41.06 7.01 -41.17
C ASP A 643 42.23 6.02 -41.37
N GLY A 644 41.88 4.82 -41.85
CA GLY A 644 42.87 3.80 -42.21
C GLY A 644 42.25 2.41 -42.38
N SER A 645 41.58 2.21 -43.52
CA SER A 645 41.25 0.91 -44.11
C SER A 645 42.50 0.24 -44.71
N ASP A 646 42.60 -1.08 -44.60
CA ASP A 646 42.84 -2.00 -45.75
C ASP A 646 42.91 -3.48 -45.30
N ASP A 647 41.91 -4.25 -45.74
CA ASP A 647 41.98 -5.34 -46.72
C ASP A 647 43.00 -6.49 -46.54
N GLY A 648 42.46 -7.73 -46.54
CA GLY A 648 43.28 -8.94 -46.71
C GLY A 648 42.51 -10.26 -46.62
N THR A 649 41.84 -10.64 -47.70
CA THR A 649 41.16 -11.92 -47.93
C THR A 649 42.10 -13.15 -47.91
N GLY A 650 41.60 -14.32 -47.48
CA GLY A 650 42.24 -15.61 -47.76
C GLY A 650 41.50 -16.82 -47.19
N ALA A 651 40.74 -17.51 -48.04
CA ALA A 651 40.01 -18.74 -47.74
C ALA A 651 40.91 -19.99 -47.72
N GLY A 652 40.48 -21.03 -46.99
CA GLY A 652 41.01 -22.40 -47.13
C GLY A 652 40.54 -23.31 -46.00
N GLY A 653 39.57 -24.19 -46.30
CA GLY A 653 39.03 -25.18 -45.37
C GLY A 653 39.89 -26.42 -45.17
N GLY A 654 39.40 -27.33 -44.31
CA GLY A 654 39.90 -28.69 -44.20
C GLY A 654 39.86 -29.24 -42.77
N ASP A 655 38.72 -29.83 -42.42
CA ASP A 655 38.55 -31.13 -41.79
C ASP A 655 39.45 -31.56 -40.61
N GLY A 656 38.79 -31.89 -39.50
CA GLY A 656 38.91 -33.25 -38.97
C GLY A 656 39.53 -33.42 -37.58
N LEU A 657 38.79 -34.20 -36.78
CA LEU A 657 39.24 -35.08 -35.70
C LEU A 657 39.26 -34.50 -34.27
N GLY A 658 38.19 -34.81 -33.52
CA GLY A 658 38.33 -35.22 -32.11
C GLY A 658 39.10 -36.55 -32.00
N PRO A 659 39.51 -37.00 -30.79
CA PRO A 659 38.63 -37.38 -29.67
C PRO A 659 39.11 -36.72 -28.35
N GLY A 660 38.45 -36.76 -27.19
CA GLY A 660 37.55 -37.73 -26.59
C GLY A 660 38.18 -38.33 -25.33
N PHE A 661 37.42 -38.29 -24.23
CA PHE A 661 37.52 -39.07 -22.97
C PHE A 661 38.55 -38.73 -21.89
N GLY A 662 38.05 -38.69 -20.64
CA GLY A 662 38.81 -39.14 -19.47
C GLY A 662 38.38 -38.59 -18.12
N ALA A 663 37.26 -39.06 -17.57
CA ALA A 663 37.00 -38.98 -16.13
C ALA A 663 37.86 -40.02 -15.38
N GLY A 664 38.34 -39.70 -14.18
CA GLY A 664 39.05 -40.65 -13.32
C GLY A 664 39.67 -40.03 -12.08
N SER A 665 38.93 -40.10 -10.97
CA SER A 665 39.34 -39.81 -9.59
C SER A 665 40.39 -40.82 -9.09
N ALA A 666 41.32 -40.39 -8.23
CA ALA A 666 41.62 -40.98 -6.90
C ALA A 666 43.00 -40.60 -6.31
N LEU A 667 42.93 -40.00 -5.10
CA LEU A 667 43.67 -40.30 -3.86
C LEU A 667 45.19 -40.06 -3.68
N ALA A 668 45.42 -39.27 -2.61
CA ALA A 668 46.29 -39.51 -1.44
C ALA A 668 47.71 -38.93 -1.38
N GLY A 669 47.94 -38.17 -0.30
CA GLY A 669 49.24 -37.73 0.19
C GLY A 669 49.13 -36.92 1.49
N LEU A 670 48.73 -37.57 2.58
CA LEU A 670 48.76 -37.04 3.95
C LEU A 670 50.21 -36.95 4.47
N GLY A 671 50.51 -35.86 5.20
CA GLY A 671 51.60 -35.79 6.18
C GLY A 671 51.05 -35.18 7.47
N GLY A 672 50.94 -35.99 8.53
CA GLY A 672 50.24 -35.64 9.76
C GLY A 672 51.11 -35.11 10.90
N ALA A 673 50.44 -34.75 11.98
CA ALA A 673 50.96 -34.78 13.35
C ALA A 673 49.78 -35.13 14.28
N GLY A 674 50.02 -36.06 15.21
CA GLY A 674 48.98 -36.71 16.01
C GLY A 674 49.05 -36.43 17.51
N TYR A 675 48.23 -37.24 18.21
CA TYR A 675 48.11 -37.52 19.65
C TYR A 675 47.19 -36.56 20.46
N LEU A 676 45.91 -36.91 20.71
CA LEU A 676 45.33 -37.75 21.81
C LEU A 676 45.50 -37.10 23.20
N LEU A 677 44.53 -37.02 24.12
CA LEU A 677 43.41 -37.93 24.43
C LEU A 677 42.38 -37.23 25.35
N TRP A 678 41.13 -37.60 25.15
CA TRP A 678 39.95 -37.35 25.99
C TRP A 678 40.02 -38.09 27.33
N ARG A 679 39.52 -37.45 28.41
CA ARG A 679 38.91 -38.19 29.54
C ARG A 679 37.83 -37.37 30.23
N ARG A 680 36.58 -37.77 29.97
CA ARG A 680 35.38 -37.44 30.74
C ARG A 680 35.34 -38.37 31.97
N ARG A 681 35.00 -37.83 33.15
CA ARG A 681 34.53 -38.63 34.28
C ARG A 681 33.49 -37.84 35.06
N ASP A 682 32.40 -38.52 35.32
CA ASP A 682 31.16 -38.08 35.94
C ASP A 682 31.31 -37.62 37.40
N GLY A 683 30.38 -36.76 37.83
CA GLY A 683 29.55 -37.02 39.01
C GLY A 683 29.88 -36.30 40.32
N GLU A 684 28.82 -35.68 40.86
CA GLU A 684 28.51 -35.38 42.27
C GLU A 684 28.83 -33.97 42.83
N ASP A 685 27.72 -33.26 43.06
CA ASP A 685 27.28 -32.58 44.29
C ASP A 685 27.99 -31.33 44.86
N GLU A 686 27.17 -30.27 44.90
CA GLU A 686 26.93 -29.31 46.00
C GLU A 686 27.80 -28.03 46.15
N PRO A 687 27.24 -26.97 46.78
CA PRO A 687 27.27 -25.59 46.27
C PRO A 687 28.16 -24.61 47.08
N GLY A 688 28.32 -23.40 46.54
CA GLY A 688 28.89 -22.23 47.22
C GLY A 688 28.73 -20.98 46.39
#